data_AF-A0A6P6H5Y5-F1
#
_entry.id   AF-A0A6P6H5Y5-F1
#
_cell.length_a   1.000
_cell.length_b   1.000
_cell.length_c   1.000
_cell.angle_alpha   90.00
_cell.angle_beta   90.00
_cell.angle_gamma   90.00
#
_symmetry.space_group_name_H-M   'P 1'
#
loop_
_entity.id
_entity.type
_entity.pdbx_description
1 polymer ?
#
loop_
_entity_poly.entity_id
_entity_poly.type
_entity_poly.pdbx_seq_one_letter_code
_entity_poly.pdbx_strand_id
1 'polypeptide(L)'
;MANALMRVYPLPLGYERLTAEEMDEQRRQNVAYQYLCRLEEAKRWMEACLKEELPPPVELEESLRNGVLLAKLGHCFAPAVVPLKKIYDVEQLRYQATGLHFRHTDNINFWLSAIAHIGLPSTFFPETTDIYDKKNMPRVVYCIHALSLFLFRLGLAPQIHDLYGKVKFSAEELSNMASELAKYGLQLPAFSKIGGILANELSVDEAAVHAAVLAINEAVERGVVEDTLAALRNPSALLENLRERLAAIYQELLAQAKAEKTASAQTRDGGESWDIYDCYLTQAEIQGHINHVNVHGALEVVDDALERQSPGALLEALHDPALALRGVRRDFAAWYLEQLSSDREQKAQELGLVDLLEKEEVQAGVAAANVKGYQEQASKINGAIRRGVAADTVAELMCPEARLPPVCPRAPAVYQQELAVLQQQQGGELGHEELFVAVEMLSAVVLIDQALEARDVGGFWSSLVNPATGLAEVQGENAQRYFDALVALRQGRAPDGVLSWNDLQATVNQVNAQVQEETDQVLAVSLINEALDQGSPEKTLSALLLPSAGLDDVHLPVAPRYHLLLVAAKRQKAQATGDPGAVLWLEEIRREVVRANQDTNAAQQMALGVAAINQAIKEGKAAQTERVLRNPSVALRGVVPNCADSYQRVLEGAMAKKRRPGDAALWVQHDMRDGSAYYLHLQTFRGTWEPPTGCRLNTSHLTREEIQSAITKVTAARDRQQLWKANVSLVIQLQARMRGFLVRQKFAERSRFLRTWLPAVIKIQGCREG
;
A
#
# COMPACT_ATOMS: atom_id res chain seq x y z
N MET A 1 -63.40 80.80 44.91
CA MET A 1 -64.48 79.93 44.40
C MET A 1 -63.84 78.69 43.78
N ALA A 2 -64.34 77.51 44.19
CA ALA A 2 -64.12 76.16 43.65
C ALA A 2 -62.67 75.62 43.63
N ASN A 3 -62.18 75.00 44.70
CA ASN A 3 -62.32 73.58 45.10
C ASN A 3 -61.74 72.55 44.12
N ALA A 4 -60.60 72.01 44.54
CA ALA A 4 -60.03 70.74 44.13
C ALA A 4 -60.96 69.57 44.45
N LEU A 5 -61.11 68.64 43.51
CA LEU A 5 -61.51 67.26 43.74
C LEU A 5 -60.83 66.37 42.70
N MET A 6 -59.69 65.78 43.09
CA MET A 6 -59.22 64.52 42.52
C MET A 6 -60.34 63.48 42.68
N ARG A 7 -60.84 62.93 41.58
CA ARG A 7 -61.55 61.65 41.57
C ARG A 7 -60.92 60.73 40.54
N VAL A 8 -60.25 59.74 41.10
CA VAL A 8 -59.72 58.52 40.51
C VAL A 8 -60.78 57.83 39.66
N TYR A 9 -60.40 57.45 38.44
CA TYR A 9 -60.99 56.40 37.58
C TYR A 9 -59.86 55.80 36.72
N PRO A 10 -59.96 54.53 36.34
CA PRO A 10 -59.02 53.49 36.74
C PRO A 10 -57.93 53.21 35.70
N LEU A 11 -56.76 52.78 36.19
CA LEU A 11 -55.73 52.10 35.41
C LEU A 11 -56.34 50.83 34.77
N PRO A 12 -56.19 50.60 33.45
CA PRO A 12 -56.40 49.28 32.88
C PRO A 12 -55.32 48.34 33.41
N LEU A 13 -55.78 47.23 33.96
CA LEU A 13 -55.00 46.07 34.37
C LEU A 13 -54.13 45.55 33.23
N GLY A 14 -52.93 45.05 33.56
CA GLY A 14 -52.30 44.01 32.75
C GLY A 14 -50.83 44.16 32.36
N TYR A 15 -50.01 44.99 33.01
CA TYR A 15 -48.60 44.58 33.16
C TYR A 15 -48.54 43.69 34.39
N GLU A 16 -48.93 42.42 34.21
CA GLU A 16 -48.40 41.37 35.08
C GLU A 16 -46.89 41.59 35.08
N ARG A 17 -46.31 41.87 36.25
CA ARG A 17 -44.87 41.79 36.40
C ARG A 17 -44.55 40.34 36.08
N LEU A 18 -44.10 40.11 34.84
CA LEU A 18 -43.58 38.83 34.42
C LEU A 18 -42.64 38.38 35.53
N THR A 19 -42.95 37.24 36.10
CA THR A 19 -42.12 36.61 37.11
C THR A 19 -40.71 36.44 36.53
N ALA A 20 -39.69 36.32 37.38
CA ALA A 20 -38.33 36.07 36.91
C ALA A 20 -38.26 34.84 35.97
N GLU A 21 -39.17 33.88 36.18
CA GLU A 21 -39.35 32.69 35.34
C GLU A 21 -39.99 33.02 33.98
N GLU A 22 -41.02 33.86 33.92
CA GLU A 22 -41.66 34.27 32.65
C GLU A 22 -40.78 35.19 31.79
N MET A 23 -39.97 36.05 32.43
CA MET A 23 -38.95 36.87 31.74
C MET A 23 -37.85 36.00 31.14
N ASP A 24 -37.41 34.95 31.86
CA ASP A 24 -36.39 34.02 31.36
C ASP A 24 -36.95 33.11 30.26
N GLU A 25 -38.22 32.71 30.36
CA GLU A 25 -38.94 31.96 29.32
C GLU A 25 -39.12 32.78 28.04
N GLN A 26 -39.57 34.04 28.14
CA GLN A 26 -39.63 34.95 26.99
C GLN A 26 -38.26 35.20 26.36
N ARG A 27 -37.20 35.30 27.19
CA ARG A 27 -35.83 35.45 26.70
C ARG A 27 -35.39 34.20 25.91
N ARG A 28 -35.66 32.99 26.42
CA ARG A 28 -35.34 31.73 25.72
C ARG A 28 -36.13 31.59 24.42
N GLN A 29 -37.40 31.97 24.41
CA GLN A 29 -38.23 31.95 23.20
C GLN A 29 -37.73 32.95 22.15
N ASN A 30 -37.28 34.13 22.55
CA ASN A 30 -36.67 35.11 21.64
C ASN A 30 -35.34 34.60 21.05
N VAL A 31 -34.51 33.93 21.85
CA VAL A 31 -33.26 33.30 21.40
C VAL A 31 -33.54 32.17 20.40
N ALA A 32 -34.56 31.33 20.66
CA ALA A 32 -35.00 30.29 19.75
C ALA A 32 -35.53 30.86 18.42
N TYR A 33 -36.33 31.94 18.49
CA TYR A 33 -36.82 32.64 17.30
C TYR A 33 -35.69 33.23 16.46
N GLN A 34 -34.72 33.88 17.10
CA GLN A 34 -33.52 34.40 16.44
C GLN A 34 -32.76 33.30 15.70
N TYR A 35 -32.55 32.15 16.36
CA TYR A 35 -31.81 31.06 15.77
C TYR A 35 -32.56 30.38 14.60
N LEU A 36 -33.88 30.19 14.72
CA LEU A 36 -34.71 29.69 13.61
C LEU A 36 -34.69 30.62 12.39
N CYS A 37 -34.67 31.94 12.60
CA CYS A 37 -34.45 32.90 11.51
C CYS A 37 -33.09 32.63 10.83
N ARG A 38 -32.00 32.47 11.59
CA ARG A 38 -30.66 32.22 11.02
C ARG A 38 -30.56 30.88 10.26
N LEU A 39 -31.28 29.85 10.70
CA LEU A 39 -31.38 28.57 10.00
C LEU A 39 -32.12 28.72 8.67
N GLU A 40 -33.24 29.46 8.65
CA GLU A 40 -34.02 29.73 7.43
C GLU A 40 -33.22 30.56 6.43
N GLU A 41 -32.42 31.53 6.89
CA GLU A 41 -31.52 32.32 6.05
C GLU A 41 -30.43 31.45 5.42
N ALA A 42 -29.77 30.61 6.23
CA ALA A 42 -28.75 29.68 5.76
C ALA A 42 -29.33 28.68 4.75
N LYS A 43 -30.55 28.18 5.01
CA LYS A 43 -31.28 27.29 4.11
C LYS A 43 -31.46 27.94 2.73
N ARG A 44 -32.14 29.10 2.66
CA ARG A 44 -32.45 29.74 1.37
C ARG A 44 -31.19 30.11 0.59
N TRP A 45 -30.13 30.50 1.28
CA TRP A 45 -28.85 30.77 0.65
C TRP A 45 -28.20 29.51 0.08
N MET A 46 -28.22 28.40 0.83
CA MET A 46 -27.73 27.11 0.33
C MET A 46 -28.56 26.58 -0.84
N GLU A 47 -29.90 26.72 -0.81
CA GLU A 47 -30.79 26.38 -1.93
C GLU A 47 -30.45 27.21 -3.18
N ALA A 48 -30.21 28.50 -3.03
CA ALA A 48 -29.80 29.37 -4.14
C ALA A 48 -28.45 28.97 -4.75
N CYS A 49 -27.50 28.51 -3.93
CA CYS A 49 -26.18 28.06 -4.38
C CYS A 49 -26.17 26.65 -4.98
N LEU A 50 -26.99 25.75 -4.45
CA LEU A 50 -27.04 24.34 -4.86
C LEU A 50 -28.06 24.08 -5.97
N LYS A 51 -29.04 24.98 -6.15
CA LYS A 51 -30.21 24.80 -7.03
C LYS A 51 -30.98 23.50 -6.73
N GLU A 52 -30.98 23.08 -5.47
CA GLU A 52 -31.69 21.91 -4.91
C GLU A 52 -32.56 22.37 -3.73
N GLU A 53 -33.71 21.74 -3.51
CA GLU A 53 -34.61 22.04 -2.39
C GLU A 53 -34.07 21.41 -1.08
N LEU A 54 -33.98 22.19 0.00
CA LEU A 54 -33.46 21.74 1.30
C LEU A 54 -34.59 21.50 2.31
N PRO A 55 -34.36 20.66 3.34
CA PRO A 55 -35.35 20.38 4.36
C PRO A 55 -35.76 21.62 5.17
N PRO A 56 -36.87 21.57 5.92
CA PRO A 56 -37.32 22.69 6.76
C PRO A 56 -36.25 23.11 7.78
N PRO A 57 -36.21 24.38 8.22
CA PRO A 57 -35.17 24.88 9.13
C PRO A 57 -35.04 24.08 10.45
N VAL A 58 -36.11 23.43 10.92
CA VAL A 58 -36.11 22.57 12.12
C VAL A 58 -35.32 21.26 11.91
N GLU A 59 -35.30 20.74 10.68
CA GLU A 59 -34.61 19.50 10.32
C GLU A 59 -33.26 19.75 9.63
N LEU A 60 -32.99 21.02 9.28
CA LEU A 60 -31.78 21.43 8.57
C LEU A 60 -30.51 20.99 9.30
N GLU A 61 -30.45 21.17 10.61
CA GLU A 61 -29.31 20.74 11.44
C GLU A 61 -29.01 19.25 11.28
N GLU A 62 -30.04 18.42 11.26
CA GLU A 62 -29.91 16.96 11.14
C GLU A 62 -29.46 16.56 9.73
N SER A 63 -29.92 17.29 8.71
CA SER A 63 -29.54 17.04 7.31
C SER A 63 -28.07 17.39 7.00
N LEU A 64 -27.47 18.34 7.73
CA LEU A 64 -26.08 18.74 7.54
C LEU A 64 -25.07 17.74 8.15
N ARG A 65 -25.52 16.85 9.05
CA ARG A 65 -24.64 15.93 9.81
C ARG A 65 -23.88 14.94 8.93
N ASN A 66 -24.44 14.54 7.79
CA ASN A 66 -23.80 13.61 6.85
C ASN A 66 -22.77 14.31 5.93
N GLY A 67 -22.65 15.64 6.02
CA GLY A 67 -21.71 16.45 5.25
C GLY A 67 -21.96 16.51 3.74
N VAL A 68 -22.98 15.82 3.19
CA VAL A 68 -23.21 15.75 1.73
C VAL A 68 -23.56 17.13 1.19
N LEU A 69 -24.50 17.83 1.81
CA LEU A 69 -24.88 19.20 1.41
C LEU A 69 -23.73 20.19 1.55
N LEU A 70 -22.90 20.04 2.59
CA LEU A 70 -21.70 20.86 2.80
C LEU A 70 -20.63 20.59 1.74
N ALA A 71 -20.41 19.33 1.38
CA ALA A 71 -19.47 18.95 0.33
C ALA A 71 -19.92 19.42 -1.05
N LYS A 72 -21.23 19.32 -1.36
CA LYS A 72 -21.82 19.89 -2.58
C LYS A 72 -21.62 21.41 -2.61
N LEU A 73 -21.84 22.09 -1.47
CA LEU A 73 -21.60 23.54 -1.36
C LEU A 73 -20.12 23.86 -1.60
N GLY A 74 -19.20 23.07 -1.02
CA GLY A 74 -17.76 23.16 -1.27
C GLY A 74 -17.37 22.96 -2.72
N HIS A 75 -18.07 22.06 -3.44
CA HIS A 75 -17.88 21.87 -4.87
C HIS A 75 -18.26 23.11 -5.69
N CYS A 76 -19.33 23.83 -5.31
CA CYS A 76 -19.78 25.01 -6.06
C CYS A 76 -18.69 26.09 -6.16
N PHE A 77 -17.97 26.38 -5.06
CA PHE A 77 -16.95 27.43 -5.05
C PHE A 77 -15.50 26.93 -5.15
N ALA A 78 -15.23 25.65 -4.86
CA ALA A 78 -13.90 25.04 -4.95
C ALA A 78 -13.92 23.62 -5.55
N PRO A 79 -14.35 23.46 -6.83
CA PRO A 79 -14.54 22.15 -7.44
C PRO A 79 -13.24 21.35 -7.62
N ALA A 80 -12.09 22.03 -7.64
CA ALA A 80 -10.77 21.38 -7.69
C ALA A 80 -10.41 20.67 -6.38
N VAL A 81 -10.88 21.20 -5.24
CA VAL A 81 -10.64 20.64 -3.90
C VAL A 81 -11.67 19.56 -3.58
N VAL A 82 -12.92 19.75 -4.01
CA VAL A 82 -14.03 18.82 -3.76
C VAL A 82 -14.63 18.34 -5.08
N PRO A 83 -14.07 17.29 -5.72
CA PRO A 83 -14.68 16.70 -6.90
C PRO A 83 -15.99 15.97 -6.54
N LEU A 84 -17.09 16.20 -7.28
CA LEU A 84 -18.39 15.53 -7.04
C LEU A 84 -18.27 14.00 -6.96
N LYS A 85 -17.43 13.40 -7.82
CA LYS A 85 -17.20 11.94 -7.85
C LYS A 85 -16.61 11.36 -6.56
N LYS A 86 -16.01 12.20 -5.70
CA LYS A 86 -15.39 11.79 -4.43
C LYS A 86 -16.31 11.97 -3.23
N ILE A 87 -17.44 12.66 -3.39
CA ILE A 87 -18.42 12.82 -2.31
C ILE A 87 -19.07 11.46 -2.05
N TYR A 88 -19.06 11.03 -0.79
CA TYR A 88 -19.66 9.79 -0.37
C TYR A 88 -21.17 9.96 -0.17
N ASP A 89 -21.97 9.02 -0.69
CA ASP A 89 -23.45 9.03 -0.58
C ASP A 89 -24.10 10.32 -1.12
N VAL A 90 -23.72 10.75 -2.33
CA VAL A 90 -24.22 11.98 -2.99
C VAL A 90 -25.75 12.08 -3.03
N GLU A 91 -26.43 10.95 -3.24
CA GLU A 91 -27.90 10.86 -3.31
C GLU A 91 -28.55 10.62 -1.92
N GLN A 92 -27.75 10.53 -0.85
CA GLN A 92 -28.19 10.29 0.53
C GLN A 92 -29.01 9.01 0.75
N LEU A 93 -28.96 8.05 -0.19
CA LEU A 93 -29.73 6.80 -0.13
C LEU A 93 -29.31 5.95 1.08
N ARG A 94 -28.02 5.93 1.43
CA ARG A 94 -27.53 5.16 2.59
C ARG A 94 -27.86 5.85 3.89
N TYR A 95 -27.79 7.18 3.91
CA TYR A 95 -28.21 7.97 5.05
C TYR A 95 -29.70 7.75 5.37
N GLN A 96 -30.58 7.76 4.36
CA GLN A 96 -32.01 7.48 4.54
C GLN A 96 -32.28 6.03 4.99
N ALA A 97 -31.50 5.06 4.51
CA ALA A 97 -31.70 3.65 4.84
C ALA A 97 -31.12 3.23 6.21
N THR A 98 -29.97 3.78 6.59
CA THR A 98 -29.16 3.27 7.72
C THR A 98 -28.64 4.33 8.68
N GLY A 99 -28.89 5.62 8.41
CA GLY A 99 -28.40 6.74 9.21
C GLY A 99 -26.91 7.06 8.96
N LEU A 100 -26.27 7.71 9.94
CA LEU A 100 -24.89 8.16 9.85
C LEU A 100 -23.88 7.00 9.77
N HIS A 101 -23.14 6.94 8.67
CA HIS A 101 -21.94 6.14 8.52
C HIS A 101 -20.66 6.97 8.73
N PHE A 102 -19.61 6.40 9.35
CA PHE A 102 -18.35 7.11 9.64
C PHE A 102 -17.73 7.79 8.41
N ARG A 103 -17.84 7.16 7.25
CA ARG A 103 -17.35 7.70 5.96
C ARG A 103 -17.99 9.04 5.54
N HIS A 104 -19.13 9.44 6.13
CA HIS A 104 -19.67 10.79 5.95
C HIS A 104 -18.77 11.89 6.51
N THR A 105 -17.86 11.57 7.43
CA THR A 105 -16.86 12.53 7.93
C THR A 105 -15.91 13.01 6.82
N ASP A 106 -15.67 12.20 5.78
CA ASP A 106 -14.89 12.62 4.60
C ASP A 106 -15.57 13.80 3.88
N ASN A 107 -16.90 13.80 3.77
CA ASN A 107 -17.66 14.88 3.14
C ASN A 107 -17.49 16.21 3.91
N ILE A 108 -17.53 16.14 5.26
CA ILE A 108 -17.32 17.29 6.13
C ILE A 108 -15.89 17.83 5.96
N ASN A 109 -14.89 16.94 5.94
CA ASN A 109 -13.49 17.32 5.76
C ASN A 109 -13.22 17.93 4.38
N PHE A 110 -13.90 17.46 3.33
CA PHE A 110 -13.84 18.09 2.01
C PHE A 110 -14.36 19.52 2.05
N TRP A 111 -15.50 19.78 2.71
CA TRP A 111 -16.00 21.14 2.87
C TRP A 111 -15.07 22.03 3.70
N LEU A 112 -14.53 21.52 4.82
CA LEU A 112 -13.53 22.26 5.63
C LEU A 112 -12.27 22.59 4.81
N SER A 113 -11.83 21.67 3.96
CA SER A 113 -10.70 21.92 3.04
C SER A 113 -11.05 22.96 1.98
N ALA A 114 -12.28 22.98 1.49
CA ALA A 114 -12.77 23.97 0.54
C ALA A 114 -12.80 25.39 1.15
N ILE A 115 -13.34 25.55 2.36
CA ILE A 115 -13.39 26.86 3.03
C ILE A 115 -11.98 27.37 3.40
N ALA A 116 -11.06 26.46 3.75
CA ALA A 116 -9.65 26.79 3.96
C ALA A 116 -8.96 27.25 2.67
N HIS A 117 -9.25 26.58 1.55
CA HIS A 117 -8.64 26.88 0.26
C HIS A 117 -9.03 28.27 -0.27
N ILE A 118 -10.27 28.70 -0.05
CA ILE A 118 -10.70 30.06 -0.43
C ILE A 118 -10.20 31.15 0.53
N GLY A 119 -9.57 30.77 1.66
CA GLY A 119 -8.97 31.71 2.60
C GLY A 119 -9.91 32.27 3.66
N LEU A 120 -11.03 31.59 3.97
CA LEU A 120 -11.86 31.99 5.11
C LEU A 120 -11.04 31.84 6.42
N PRO A 121 -11.04 32.81 7.34
CA PRO A 121 -10.26 32.72 8.58
C PRO A 121 -10.67 31.52 9.46
N SER A 122 -9.69 30.83 10.04
CA SER A 122 -9.91 29.65 10.87
C SER A 122 -10.72 29.92 12.14
N THR A 123 -10.87 31.19 12.54
CA THR A 123 -11.73 31.63 13.65
C THR A 123 -13.20 31.25 13.45
N PHE A 124 -13.65 31.16 12.19
CA PHE A 124 -15.02 30.78 11.84
C PHE A 124 -15.22 29.27 11.72
N PHE A 125 -14.15 28.45 11.72
CA PHE A 125 -14.27 27.04 11.34
C PHE A 125 -14.90 26.22 12.48
N PRO A 126 -15.87 25.34 12.18
CA PRO A 126 -16.33 24.31 13.10
C PRO A 126 -15.39 23.10 13.07
N GLU A 127 -15.47 22.27 14.11
CA GLU A 127 -14.80 20.96 14.13
C GLU A 127 -15.69 19.89 13.48
N THR A 128 -15.10 18.80 12.96
CA THR A 128 -15.87 17.69 12.38
C THR A 128 -16.86 17.08 13.37
N THR A 129 -16.52 17.08 14.66
CA THR A 129 -17.37 16.62 15.77
C THR A 129 -18.55 17.56 16.05
N ASP A 130 -18.42 18.86 15.77
CA ASP A 130 -19.51 19.83 15.91
C ASP A 130 -20.68 19.49 15.00
N ILE A 131 -20.36 18.95 13.81
CA ILE A 131 -21.32 18.57 12.75
C ILE A 131 -21.75 17.12 12.90
N TYR A 132 -20.81 16.16 12.87
CA TYR A 132 -21.12 14.73 12.81
C TYR A 132 -21.85 14.23 14.07
N ASP A 133 -21.38 14.65 15.26
CA ASP A 133 -21.96 14.28 16.55
C ASP A 133 -23.06 15.27 17.01
N LYS A 134 -23.39 16.30 16.19
CA LYS A 134 -24.31 17.40 16.54
C LYS A 134 -23.94 18.08 17.88
N LYS A 135 -22.64 18.27 18.15
CA LYS A 135 -22.16 18.89 19.40
C LYS A 135 -22.32 20.41 19.44
N ASN A 136 -22.17 21.09 18.29
CA ASN A 136 -22.25 22.54 18.21
C ASN A 136 -22.69 23.00 16.81
N MET A 137 -23.91 22.64 16.44
CA MET A 137 -24.50 23.06 15.17
C MET A 137 -24.63 24.60 15.02
N PRO A 138 -24.87 25.40 16.08
CA PRO A 138 -24.86 26.86 15.96
C PRO A 138 -23.54 27.43 15.43
N ARG A 139 -22.39 26.80 15.73
CA ARG A 139 -21.09 27.19 15.15
C ARG A 139 -21.00 26.90 13.66
N VAL A 140 -21.63 25.81 13.20
CA VAL A 140 -21.70 25.44 11.78
C VAL A 140 -22.54 26.46 11.02
N VAL A 141 -23.71 26.82 11.56
CA VAL A 141 -24.58 27.86 10.99
C VAL A 141 -23.83 29.21 10.96
N TYR A 142 -23.13 29.56 12.03
CA TYR A 142 -22.27 30.75 12.06
C TYR A 142 -21.19 30.75 10.98
N CYS A 143 -20.52 29.60 10.77
CA CYS A 143 -19.55 29.42 9.69
C CYS A 143 -20.20 29.59 8.31
N ILE A 144 -21.42 29.09 8.10
CA ILE A 144 -22.15 29.23 6.83
C ILE A 144 -22.49 30.70 6.55
N HIS A 145 -22.91 31.45 7.58
CA HIS A 145 -23.16 32.90 7.46
C HIS A 145 -21.88 33.69 7.14
N ALA A 146 -20.77 33.36 7.80
CA ALA A 146 -19.48 33.97 7.49
C ALA A 146 -18.98 33.61 6.09
N LEU A 147 -19.14 32.35 5.69
CA LEU A 147 -18.82 31.86 4.36
C LEU A 147 -19.65 32.57 3.28
N SER A 148 -20.95 32.76 3.51
CA SER A 148 -21.85 33.47 2.59
C SER A 148 -21.39 34.90 2.34
N LEU A 149 -21.10 35.66 3.40
CA LEU A 149 -20.59 37.03 3.29
C LEU A 149 -19.23 37.08 2.58
N PHE A 150 -18.35 36.13 2.87
CA PHE A 150 -17.04 36.05 2.24
C PHE A 150 -17.13 35.70 0.75
N LEU A 151 -17.96 34.72 0.37
CA LEU A 151 -18.18 34.36 -1.03
C LEU A 151 -18.89 35.48 -1.81
N PHE A 152 -19.83 36.18 -1.18
CA PHE A 152 -20.47 37.36 -1.77
C PHE A 152 -19.46 38.48 -2.04
N ARG A 153 -18.56 38.75 -1.08
CA ARG A 153 -17.44 39.70 -1.28
C ARG A 153 -16.57 39.31 -2.47
N LEU A 154 -16.31 38.02 -2.67
CA LEU A 154 -15.53 37.51 -3.81
C LEU A 154 -16.33 37.45 -5.13
N GLY A 155 -17.64 37.74 -5.11
CA GLY A 155 -18.50 37.63 -6.29
C GLY A 155 -18.71 36.17 -6.75
N LEU A 156 -18.66 35.22 -5.82
CA LEU A 156 -18.79 33.78 -6.07
C LEU A 156 -20.15 33.20 -5.64
N ALA A 157 -20.92 33.93 -4.83
CA ALA A 157 -22.23 33.49 -4.33
C ALA A 157 -23.17 34.69 -4.15
N PRO A 158 -24.50 34.48 -4.17
CA PRO A 158 -25.48 35.52 -3.83
C PRO A 158 -25.40 35.94 -2.37
N GLN A 159 -25.94 37.12 -2.06
CA GLN A 159 -26.03 37.64 -0.69
C GLN A 159 -27.06 36.84 0.13
N ILE A 160 -26.74 36.54 1.39
CA ILE A 160 -27.72 35.99 2.34
C ILE A 160 -28.67 37.10 2.81
N HIS A 161 -29.97 36.80 2.86
CA HIS A 161 -31.01 37.77 3.24
C HIS A 161 -31.17 37.82 4.76
N ASP A 162 -31.47 38.99 5.33
CA ASP A 162 -31.91 39.10 6.74
C ASP A 162 -33.43 38.92 6.82
N LEU A 163 -33.86 37.79 7.39
CA LEU A 163 -35.24 37.35 7.52
C LEU A 163 -35.81 37.56 8.93
N TYR A 164 -34.99 38.08 9.84
CA TYR A 164 -35.41 38.41 11.20
C TYR A 164 -36.64 39.34 11.20
N GLY A 165 -37.71 38.92 11.87
CA GLY A 165 -38.98 39.67 11.92
C GLY A 165 -39.88 39.56 10.69
N LYS A 166 -39.39 38.96 9.59
CA LYS A 166 -40.14 38.76 8.32
C LYS A 166 -40.79 37.38 8.24
N VAL A 167 -40.23 36.38 8.93
CA VAL A 167 -40.71 35.00 8.96
C VAL A 167 -41.39 34.68 10.29
N LYS A 168 -42.48 33.91 10.25
CA LYS A 168 -43.21 33.45 11.43
C LYS A 168 -43.05 31.94 11.57
N PHE A 169 -42.74 31.49 12.78
CA PHE A 169 -42.65 30.08 13.15
C PHE A 169 -43.82 29.72 14.08
N SER A 170 -44.20 28.44 14.09
CA SER A 170 -45.23 27.94 14.99
C SER A 170 -44.70 27.87 16.45
N ALA A 171 -45.64 27.87 17.41
CA ALA A 171 -45.29 27.76 18.84
C ALA A 171 -44.59 26.44 19.17
N GLU A 172 -44.89 25.37 18.44
CA GLU A 172 -44.27 24.05 18.61
C GLU A 172 -42.80 24.06 18.15
N GLU A 173 -42.50 24.67 17.01
CA GLU A 173 -41.13 24.82 16.49
C GLU A 173 -40.26 25.67 17.41
N LEU A 174 -40.82 26.77 17.94
CA LEU A 174 -40.14 27.64 18.90
C LEU A 174 -39.83 26.92 20.22
N SER A 175 -40.79 26.17 20.75
CA SER A 175 -40.62 25.39 21.99
C SER A 175 -39.61 24.26 21.81
N ASN A 176 -39.66 23.54 20.68
CA ASN A 176 -38.71 22.47 20.35
C ASN A 176 -37.29 23.02 20.23
N MET A 177 -37.10 24.13 19.51
CA MET A 177 -35.78 24.75 19.36
C MET A 177 -35.25 25.34 20.67
N ALA A 178 -36.11 25.96 21.49
CA ALA A 178 -35.73 26.44 22.82
C ALA A 178 -35.26 25.30 23.74
N SER A 179 -35.93 24.15 23.68
CA SER A 179 -35.55 22.94 24.42
C SER A 179 -34.25 22.32 23.91
N GLU A 180 -34.03 22.26 22.59
CA GLU A 180 -32.76 21.81 21.99
C GLU A 180 -31.59 22.70 22.44
N LEU A 181 -31.71 24.02 22.31
CA LEU A 181 -30.66 24.97 22.72
C LEU A 181 -30.35 24.90 24.23
N ALA A 182 -31.38 24.68 25.06
CA ALA A 182 -31.20 24.53 26.51
C ALA A 182 -30.42 23.27 26.91
N LYS A 183 -30.54 22.16 26.17
CA LYS A 183 -29.82 20.89 26.46
C LYS A 183 -28.30 21.03 26.31
N TYR A 184 -27.84 21.86 25.38
CA TYR A 184 -26.41 22.01 25.08
C TYR A 184 -25.76 23.17 25.84
N GLY A 185 -26.53 24.07 26.45
CA GLY A 185 -26.01 25.19 27.24
C GLY A 185 -25.12 26.15 26.44
N LEU A 186 -25.29 26.20 25.12
CA LEU A 186 -24.45 26.97 24.21
C LEU A 186 -24.88 28.44 24.18
N GLN A 187 -23.92 29.35 24.22
CA GLN A 187 -24.18 30.76 23.91
C GLN A 187 -24.16 30.94 22.39
N LEU A 188 -25.21 31.54 21.83
CA LEU A 188 -25.26 31.85 20.40
C LEU A 188 -24.15 32.87 20.05
N PRO A 189 -23.40 32.63 18.97
CA PRO A 189 -22.41 33.60 18.49
C PRO A 189 -23.10 34.87 17.97
N ALA A 190 -22.38 36.00 18.02
CA ALA A 190 -22.92 37.29 17.59
C ALA A 190 -22.94 37.39 16.05
N PHE A 191 -24.05 36.99 15.44
CA PHE A 191 -24.24 37.01 13.97
C PHE A 191 -24.15 38.42 13.36
N SER A 192 -24.54 39.46 14.09
CA SER A 192 -24.46 40.86 13.62
C SER A 192 -23.03 41.38 13.47
N LYS A 193 -22.04 40.74 14.10
CA LYS A 193 -20.64 41.21 14.12
C LYS A 193 -19.74 40.51 13.10
N ILE A 194 -20.27 39.56 12.33
CA ILE A 194 -19.49 38.74 11.37
C ILE A 194 -18.77 39.61 10.34
N GLY A 195 -19.47 40.58 9.75
CA GLY A 195 -18.89 41.48 8.74
C GLY A 195 -17.77 42.36 9.29
N GLY A 196 -17.87 42.79 10.55
CA GLY A 196 -16.81 43.55 11.23
C GLY A 196 -15.57 42.70 11.52
N ILE A 197 -15.74 41.47 11.98
CA ILE A 197 -14.62 40.54 12.25
C ILE A 197 -13.89 40.16 10.95
N LEU A 198 -14.63 39.90 9.87
CA LEU A 198 -14.05 39.64 8.53
C LEU A 198 -13.29 40.86 7.97
N ALA A 199 -13.66 42.09 8.34
CA ALA A 199 -12.92 43.29 7.94
C ALA A 199 -11.67 43.51 8.81
N ASN A 200 -11.76 43.20 10.11
CA ASN A 200 -10.70 43.44 11.10
C ASN A 200 -9.45 42.55 10.90
N GLU A 201 -9.60 41.28 10.52
CA GLU A 201 -8.43 40.39 10.34
C GLU A 201 -7.64 40.62 9.02
N LEU A 202 -8.11 41.51 8.15
CA LEU A 202 -7.57 41.70 6.79
C LEU A 202 -6.85 43.04 6.56
N SER A 203 -6.77 43.97 7.51
CA SER A 203 -6.15 45.30 7.29
C SER A 203 -5.14 45.72 8.36
N VAL A 204 -4.08 46.43 7.92
CA VAL A 204 -2.95 46.89 8.77
C VAL A 204 -3.23 48.26 9.42
N ASP A 205 -4.30 48.97 9.01
CA ASP A 205 -4.66 50.32 9.49
C ASP A 205 -6.19 50.50 9.62
N GLU A 206 -6.75 49.99 10.73
CA GLU A 206 -8.20 49.86 10.98
C GLU A 206 -8.97 51.20 10.90
N ALA A 207 -8.35 52.30 11.35
CA ALA A 207 -9.00 53.61 11.40
C ALA A 207 -9.20 54.21 10.00
N ALA A 208 -8.24 53.99 9.10
CA ALA A 208 -8.28 54.53 7.73
C ALA A 208 -9.34 53.82 6.87
N VAL A 209 -9.48 52.50 7.02
CA VAL A 209 -10.51 51.71 6.34
C VAL A 209 -11.90 52.10 6.82
N HIS A 210 -12.08 52.23 8.14
CA HIS A 210 -13.36 52.63 8.71
C HIS A 210 -13.79 54.03 8.25
N ALA A 211 -12.87 55.01 8.25
CA ALA A 211 -13.15 56.35 7.75
C ALA A 211 -13.50 56.36 6.24
N ALA A 212 -12.85 55.52 5.43
CA ALA A 212 -13.13 55.41 4.01
C ALA A 212 -14.52 54.80 3.74
N VAL A 213 -14.90 53.76 4.49
CA VAL A 213 -16.22 53.11 4.41
C VAL A 213 -17.34 54.06 4.84
N LEU A 214 -17.12 54.86 5.89
CA LEU A 214 -18.04 55.92 6.31
C LEU A 214 -18.23 56.95 5.20
N ALA A 215 -17.13 57.45 4.62
CA ALA A 215 -17.17 58.43 3.54
C ALA A 215 -17.93 57.90 2.30
N ILE A 216 -17.79 56.61 1.97
CA ILE A 216 -18.56 55.96 0.90
C ILE A 216 -20.05 55.94 1.24
N ASN A 217 -20.42 55.54 2.45
CA ASN A 217 -21.82 55.50 2.89
C ASN A 217 -22.48 56.89 2.88
N GLU A 218 -21.77 57.93 3.30
CA GLU A 218 -22.22 59.33 3.25
C GLU A 218 -22.32 59.85 1.80
N ALA A 219 -21.40 59.46 0.93
CA ALA A 219 -21.46 59.81 -0.50
C ALA A 219 -22.68 59.15 -1.18
N VAL A 220 -22.94 57.88 -0.89
CA VAL A 220 -24.11 57.15 -1.38
C VAL A 220 -25.41 57.80 -0.92
N GLU A 221 -25.50 58.25 0.34
CA GLU A 221 -26.66 59.01 0.86
C GLU A 221 -26.90 60.34 0.15
N ARG A 222 -25.84 61.03 -0.24
CA ARG A 222 -25.93 62.30 -0.97
C ARG A 222 -26.47 62.13 -2.40
N GLY A 223 -26.39 60.93 -2.97
CA GLY A 223 -26.99 60.62 -4.27
C GLY A 223 -26.20 61.10 -5.50
N VAL A 224 -24.99 61.66 -5.31
CA VAL A 224 -24.19 62.25 -6.40
C VAL A 224 -23.16 61.24 -6.91
N VAL A 225 -23.28 60.83 -8.18
CA VAL A 225 -22.43 59.78 -8.79
C VAL A 225 -20.93 60.10 -8.71
N GLU A 226 -20.54 61.34 -8.98
CA GLU A 226 -19.14 61.77 -8.94
C GLU A 226 -18.55 61.71 -7.52
N ASP A 227 -19.33 62.12 -6.51
CA ASP A 227 -18.92 62.09 -5.11
C ASP A 227 -18.76 60.64 -4.63
N THR A 228 -19.66 59.75 -5.03
CA THR A 228 -19.58 58.32 -4.70
C THR A 228 -18.42 57.65 -5.38
N LEU A 229 -18.17 57.95 -6.67
CA LEU A 229 -17.00 57.42 -7.35
C LEU A 229 -15.69 57.92 -6.72
N ALA A 230 -15.63 59.18 -6.31
CA ALA A 230 -14.47 59.73 -5.60
C ALA A 230 -14.25 59.03 -4.24
N ALA A 231 -15.33 58.73 -3.52
CA ALA A 231 -15.27 57.99 -2.25
C ALA A 231 -14.85 56.53 -2.46
N LEU A 232 -15.36 55.85 -3.50
CA LEU A 232 -15.01 54.48 -3.86
C LEU A 232 -13.54 54.33 -4.29
N ARG A 233 -12.95 55.35 -4.92
CA ARG A 233 -11.52 55.37 -5.30
C ARG A 233 -10.58 55.56 -4.13
N ASN A 234 -11.07 55.79 -2.91
CA ASN A 234 -10.23 55.99 -1.76
C ASN A 234 -9.36 54.74 -1.54
N PRO A 235 -8.01 54.84 -1.63
CA PRO A 235 -7.14 53.68 -1.48
C PRO A 235 -7.27 53.01 -0.10
N SER A 236 -7.67 53.78 0.91
CA SER A 236 -7.93 53.27 2.25
C SER A 236 -9.20 52.40 2.32
N ALA A 237 -10.10 52.45 1.34
CA ALA A 237 -11.27 51.58 1.28
C ALA A 237 -10.93 50.14 0.87
N LEU A 238 -9.71 49.90 0.35
CA LEU A 238 -9.22 48.60 -0.10
C LEU A 238 -10.19 47.90 -1.06
N LEU A 239 -10.83 48.69 -1.94
CA LEU A 239 -11.75 48.18 -2.94
C LEU A 239 -10.99 47.79 -4.22
N GLU A 240 -11.35 46.64 -4.77
CA GLU A 240 -10.76 46.07 -5.98
C GLU A 240 -11.75 46.10 -7.15
N ASN A 241 -11.24 46.02 -8.37
CA ASN A 241 -12.01 45.88 -9.62
C ASN A 241 -12.99 47.03 -9.93
N LEU A 242 -12.76 48.25 -9.43
CA LEU A 242 -13.59 49.42 -9.75
C LEU A 242 -13.53 49.79 -11.24
N ARG A 243 -14.69 49.92 -11.90
CA ARG A 243 -14.81 50.35 -13.30
C ARG A 243 -15.51 51.70 -13.38
N GLU A 244 -14.81 52.72 -13.87
CA GLU A 244 -15.34 54.08 -13.95
C GLU A 244 -16.63 54.18 -14.78
N ARG A 245 -16.76 53.34 -15.81
CA ARG A 245 -17.93 53.32 -16.71
C ARG A 245 -19.21 52.86 -16.01
N LEU A 246 -19.11 52.15 -14.89
CA LEU A 246 -20.25 51.62 -14.13
C LEU A 246 -20.59 52.48 -12.90
N ALA A 247 -19.98 53.66 -12.76
CA ALA A 247 -20.13 54.51 -11.57
C ALA A 247 -21.59 54.86 -11.21
N ALA A 248 -22.42 55.15 -12.22
CA ALA A 248 -23.84 55.43 -12.00
C ALA A 248 -24.60 54.20 -11.45
N ILE A 249 -24.26 53.01 -11.96
CA ILE A 249 -24.88 51.74 -11.56
C ILE A 249 -24.43 51.36 -10.14
N TYR A 250 -23.16 51.58 -9.80
CA TYR A 250 -22.68 51.39 -8.43
C TYR A 250 -23.45 52.29 -7.44
N GLN A 251 -23.64 53.57 -7.77
CA GLN A 251 -24.37 54.51 -6.92
C GLN A 251 -25.81 54.03 -6.67
N GLU A 252 -26.53 53.62 -7.72
CA GLU A 252 -27.90 53.15 -7.61
C GLU A 252 -28.01 51.86 -6.78
N LEU A 253 -27.18 50.85 -7.08
CA LEU A 253 -27.22 49.58 -6.36
C LEU A 253 -26.80 49.72 -4.89
N LEU A 254 -25.77 50.51 -4.59
CA LEU A 254 -25.35 50.76 -3.22
C LEU A 254 -26.40 51.56 -2.43
N ALA A 255 -27.09 52.51 -3.07
CA ALA A 255 -28.19 53.24 -2.44
C ALA A 255 -29.37 52.32 -2.12
N GLN A 256 -29.73 51.41 -3.04
CA GLN A 256 -30.75 50.40 -2.81
C GLN A 256 -30.36 49.44 -1.67
N ALA A 257 -29.16 48.86 -1.73
CA ALA A 257 -28.66 47.94 -0.70
C ALA A 257 -28.64 48.60 0.69
N LYS A 258 -28.26 49.88 0.75
CA LYS A 258 -28.30 50.66 1.99
C LYS A 258 -29.73 50.89 2.48
N ALA A 259 -30.67 51.24 1.60
CA ALA A 259 -32.08 51.41 1.96
C ALA A 259 -32.67 50.10 2.51
N GLU A 260 -32.38 48.96 1.89
CA GLU A 260 -32.83 47.64 2.34
C GLU A 260 -32.24 47.25 3.71
N LYS A 261 -30.96 47.57 3.94
CA LYS A 261 -30.28 47.34 5.22
C LYS A 261 -30.89 48.19 6.34
N THR A 262 -31.10 49.48 6.10
CA THR A 262 -31.75 50.39 7.06
C THR A 262 -33.20 49.98 7.37
N ALA A 263 -33.97 49.54 6.37
CA ALA A 263 -35.31 49.02 6.58
C ALA A 263 -35.31 47.74 7.42
N SER A 264 -34.34 46.86 7.21
CA SER A 264 -34.20 45.61 7.97
C SER A 264 -33.77 45.86 9.43
N ALA A 265 -32.95 46.88 9.69
CA ALA A 265 -32.58 47.31 11.04
C ALA A 265 -33.78 47.89 11.82
N GLN A 266 -34.67 48.65 11.17
CA GLN A 266 -35.86 49.25 11.80
C GLN A 266 -36.90 48.23 12.26
N THR A 267 -36.92 47.02 11.70
CA THR A 267 -37.80 45.92 12.11
C THR A 267 -37.38 45.21 13.41
N ARG A 268 -36.21 45.53 13.99
CA ARG A 268 -35.69 44.92 15.23
C ARG A 268 -36.16 45.70 16.48
N ASP A 269 -37.40 45.50 16.94
CA ASP A 269 -37.88 46.10 18.20
C ASP A 269 -37.42 45.27 19.41
N GLY A 270 -36.29 45.66 20.00
CA GLY A 270 -35.67 44.90 21.10
C GLY A 270 -34.50 45.59 21.77
N GLY A 271 -34.69 46.79 22.32
CA GLY A 271 -33.97 47.31 23.50
C GLY A 271 -32.43 47.42 23.53
N GLU A 272 -31.70 47.12 22.46
CA GLU A 272 -30.24 47.32 22.40
C GLU A 272 -29.87 48.61 21.63
N SER A 273 -28.83 49.29 22.12
CA SER A 273 -28.31 50.55 21.56
C SER A 273 -28.04 50.41 20.06
N TRP A 274 -28.61 51.31 19.25
CA TRP A 274 -28.38 51.36 17.81
C TRP A 274 -26.87 51.54 17.53
N ASP A 275 -26.27 50.60 16.82
CA ASP A 275 -24.88 50.71 16.37
C ASP A 275 -24.86 51.21 14.91
N ILE A 276 -23.93 52.10 14.57
CA ILE A 276 -23.82 52.78 13.26
C ILE A 276 -23.68 51.75 12.13
N TYR A 277 -23.16 50.56 12.43
CA TYR A 277 -22.99 49.44 11.50
C TYR A 277 -24.28 48.71 11.12
N ASP A 278 -25.39 48.90 11.84
CA ASP A 278 -26.68 48.28 11.49
C ASP A 278 -27.34 48.97 10.29
N CYS A 279 -27.00 50.24 10.04
CA CYS A 279 -27.56 51.06 8.96
C CYS A 279 -26.59 51.29 7.79
N TYR A 280 -25.28 51.11 8.01
CA TYR A 280 -24.25 51.34 7.00
C TYR A 280 -23.76 50.07 6.35
N LEU A 281 -23.46 50.16 5.05
CA LEU A 281 -22.81 49.09 4.32
C LEU A 281 -21.36 48.94 4.79
N THR A 282 -20.96 47.71 5.07
CA THR A 282 -19.59 47.34 5.42
C THR A 282 -18.73 47.31 4.16
N GLN A 283 -17.39 47.34 4.34
CA GLN A 283 -16.44 47.22 3.23
C GLN A 283 -16.70 45.96 2.36
N ALA A 284 -16.99 44.83 3.01
CA ALA A 284 -17.25 43.57 2.34
C ALA A 284 -18.55 43.59 1.50
N GLU A 285 -19.61 44.21 2.01
CA GLU A 285 -20.87 44.39 1.28
C GLU A 285 -20.66 45.33 0.08
N ILE A 286 -19.97 46.46 0.26
CA ILE A 286 -19.65 47.40 -0.82
C ILE A 286 -18.85 46.68 -1.92
N GLN A 287 -17.81 45.93 -1.57
CA GLN A 287 -17.02 45.15 -2.53
C GLN A 287 -17.86 44.09 -3.24
N GLY A 288 -18.74 43.39 -2.52
CA GLY A 288 -19.65 42.38 -3.09
C GLY A 288 -20.60 42.99 -4.13
N HIS A 289 -21.21 44.14 -3.82
CA HIS A 289 -22.07 44.85 -4.78
C HIS A 289 -21.30 45.37 -6.00
N ILE A 290 -20.06 45.87 -5.83
CA ILE A 290 -19.20 46.27 -6.95
C ILE A 290 -18.90 45.08 -7.86
N ASN A 291 -18.51 43.94 -7.28
CA ASN A 291 -18.24 42.71 -8.03
C ASN A 291 -19.50 42.20 -8.75
N HIS A 292 -20.66 42.27 -8.10
CA HIS A 292 -21.94 41.91 -8.73
C HIS A 292 -22.25 42.76 -9.97
N VAL A 293 -22.12 44.10 -9.86
CA VAL A 293 -22.32 45.01 -11.00
C VAL A 293 -21.29 44.76 -12.10
N ASN A 294 -20.04 44.45 -11.73
CA ASN A 294 -19.00 44.12 -12.70
C ASN A 294 -19.31 42.84 -13.48
N VAL A 295 -19.80 41.80 -12.81
CA VAL A 295 -20.22 40.55 -13.44
C VAL A 295 -21.40 40.83 -14.37
N HIS A 296 -22.43 41.53 -13.91
CA HIS A 296 -23.60 41.87 -14.73
C HIS A 296 -23.22 42.68 -15.97
N GLY A 297 -22.41 43.73 -15.80
CA GLY A 297 -21.93 44.54 -16.92
C GLY A 297 -21.04 43.74 -17.89
N ALA A 298 -20.28 42.76 -17.41
CA ALA A 298 -19.52 41.88 -18.30
C ALA A 298 -20.42 40.88 -19.05
N LEU A 299 -21.50 40.40 -18.44
CA LEU A 299 -22.51 39.56 -19.09
C LEU A 299 -23.29 40.33 -20.16
N GLU A 300 -23.60 41.61 -19.94
CA GLU A 300 -24.17 42.48 -20.98
C GLU A 300 -23.24 42.61 -22.20
N VAL A 301 -21.93 42.73 -21.99
CA VAL A 301 -20.95 42.77 -23.10
C VAL A 301 -20.87 41.42 -23.83
N VAL A 302 -21.04 40.31 -23.11
CA VAL A 302 -21.16 38.97 -23.73
C VAL A 302 -22.43 38.90 -24.58
N ASP A 303 -23.58 39.34 -24.06
CA ASP A 303 -24.85 39.35 -24.81
C ASP A 303 -24.78 40.22 -26.06
N ASP A 304 -24.25 41.44 -25.94
CA ASP A 304 -23.97 42.36 -27.05
C ASP A 304 -23.13 41.68 -28.15
N ALA A 305 -22.13 40.87 -27.76
CA ALA A 305 -21.28 40.16 -28.69
C ALA A 305 -21.99 38.99 -29.38
N LEU A 306 -22.89 38.29 -28.66
CA LEU A 306 -23.76 37.25 -29.21
C LEU A 306 -24.78 37.85 -30.20
N GLU A 307 -25.39 38.99 -29.88
CA GLU A 307 -26.31 39.69 -30.79
C GLU A 307 -25.63 40.14 -32.07
N ARG A 308 -24.40 40.64 -31.96
CA ARG A 308 -23.58 41.05 -33.11
C ARG A 308 -23.00 39.88 -33.91
N GLN A 309 -23.19 38.63 -33.44
CA GLN A 309 -22.67 37.42 -34.05
C GLN A 309 -21.16 37.51 -34.36
N SER A 310 -20.39 38.09 -33.43
CA SER A 310 -18.96 38.38 -33.62
C SER A 310 -18.09 37.47 -32.73
N PRO A 311 -17.39 36.47 -33.30
CA PRO A 311 -16.52 35.57 -32.53
C PRO A 311 -15.40 36.31 -31.79
N GLY A 312 -14.83 37.33 -32.42
CA GLY A 312 -13.73 38.12 -31.83
C GLY A 312 -14.17 38.96 -30.65
N ALA A 313 -15.30 39.68 -30.79
CA ALA A 313 -15.87 40.46 -29.69
C ALA A 313 -16.33 39.57 -28.53
N LEU A 314 -16.91 38.41 -28.84
CA LEU A 314 -17.32 37.43 -27.83
C LEU A 314 -16.11 36.90 -27.08
N LEU A 315 -15.02 36.58 -27.77
CA LEU A 315 -13.80 36.10 -27.14
C LEU A 315 -13.21 37.15 -26.19
N GLU A 316 -13.19 38.42 -26.58
CA GLU A 316 -12.74 39.52 -25.71
C GLU A 316 -13.64 39.65 -24.46
N ALA A 317 -14.96 39.55 -24.64
CA ALA A 317 -15.93 39.60 -23.55
C ALA A 317 -15.75 38.43 -22.56
N LEU A 318 -15.52 37.21 -23.06
CA LEU A 318 -15.31 36.02 -22.22
C LEU A 318 -13.99 36.04 -21.43
N HIS A 319 -12.99 36.82 -21.87
CA HIS A 319 -11.75 37.02 -21.12
C HIS A 319 -11.84 38.12 -20.06
N ASP A 320 -13.01 38.75 -19.90
CA ASP A 320 -13.20 39.79 -18.89
C ASP A 320 -12.91 39.22 -17.47
N PRO A 321 -11.99 39.84 -16.71
CA PRO A 321 -11.62 39.37 -15.37
C PRO A 321 -12.78 39.27 -14.38
N ALA A 322 -13.86 40.04 -14.54
CA ALA A 322 -15.03 39.98 -13.67
C ALA A 322 -15.78 38.66 -13.80
N LEU A 323 -15.84 38.07 -14.99
CA LEU A 323 -16.48 36.78 -15.20
C LEU A 323 -15.65 35.63 -14.63
N ALA A 324 -14.32 35.79 -14.54
CA ALA A 324 -13.40 34.79 -14.02
C ALA A 324 -13.60 33.38 -14.63
N LEU A 325 -13.93 33.34 -15.93
CA LEU A 325 -14.21 32.10 -16.64
C LEU A 325 -12.96 31.23 -16.78
N ARG A 326 -13.15 29.93 -16.63
CA ARG A 326 -12.10 28.92 -16.75
C ARG A 326 -12.14 28.27 -18.11
N GLY A 327 -10.97 28.11 -18.71
CA GLY A 327 -10.80 27.32 -19.93
C GLY A 327 -11.23 28.06 -21.21
N VAL A 328 -11.35 29.38 -21.22
CA VAL A 328 -11.58 30.15 -22.46
C VAL A 328 -10.32 30.08 -23.34
N ARG A 329 -10.49 29.73 -24.62
CA ARG A 329 -9.41 29.52 -25.60
C ARG A 329 -9.58 30.43 -26.79
N ARG A 330 -8.48 31.03 -27.25
CA ARG A 330 -8.51 31.99 -28.38
C ARG A 330 -9.00 31.36 -29.68
N ASP A 331 -8.62 30.11 -29.93
CA ASP A 331 -8.90 29.43 -31.20
C ASP A 331 -10.32 28.84 -31.27
N PHE A 332 -11.08 28.91 -30.16
CA PHE A 332 -12.40 28.30 -30.02
C PHE A 332 -13.53 29.32 -30.13
N ALA A 333 -13.22 30.56 -30.53
CA ALA A 333 -14.18 31.66 -30.62
C ALA A 333 -15.45 31.32 -31.41
N ALA A 334 -15.32 30.57 -32.51
CA ALA A 334 -16.47 30.12 -33.32
C ALA A 334 -17.35 29.11 -32.57
N TRP A 335 -16.73 28.17 -31.84
CA TRP A 335 -17.43 27.18 -31.02
C TRP A 335 -18.16 27.82 -29.84
N TYR A 336 -17.56 28.82 -29.20
CA TYR A 336 -18.23 29.58 -28.15
C TYR A 336 -19.42 30.35 -28.70
N LEU A 337 -19.29 30.97 -29.87
CA LEU A 337 -20.38 31.69 -30.50
C LEU A 337 -21.57 30.78 -30.79
N GLU A 338 -21.33 29.62 -31.42
CA GLU A 338 -22.38 28.65 -31.72
C GLU A 338 -23.06 28.13 -30.45
N GLN A 339 -22.27 27.70 -29.46
CA GLN A 339 -22.81 27.11 -28.23
C GLN A 339 -23.59 28.13 -27.40
N LEU A 340 -23.00 29.30 -27.13
CA LEU A 340 -23.65 30.32 -26.29
C LEU A 340 -24.84 30.99 -26.99
N SER A 341 -24.83 31.09 -28.32
CA SER A 341 -26.03 31.52 -29.06
C SER A 341 -27.18 30.51 -28.90
N SER A 342 -26.87 29.21 -28.98
CA SER A 342 -27.86 28.15 -28.74
C SER A 342 -28.37 28.17 -27.30
N ASP A 343 -27.49 28.34 -26.31
CA ASP A 343 -27.86 28.37 -24.89
C ASP A 343 -28.78 29.58 -24.60
N ARG A 344 -28.48 30.74 -25.20
CA ARG A 344 -29.30 31.96 -25.13
C ARG A 344 -30.68 31.75 -25.74
N GLU A 345 -30.75 31.15 -26.93
CA GLU A 345 -32.03 30.84 -27.59
C GLU A 345 -32.87 29.86 -26.78
N GLN A 346 -32.25 28.84 -26.20
CA GLN A 346 -32.93 27.88 -25.34
C GLN A 346 -33.49 28.55 -24.08
N LYS A 347 -32.69 29.37 -23.39
CA LYS A 347 -33.14 30.13 -22.21
C LYS A 347 -34.32 31.04 -22.53
N ALA A 348 -34.28 31.72 -23.68
CA ALA A 348 -35.37 32.56 -24.14
C ALA A 348 -36.68 31.77 -24.40
N GLN A 349 -36.58 30.54 -24.90
CA GLN A 349 -37.73 29.65 -25.11
C GLN A 349 -38.32 29.14 -23.79
N GLU A 350 -37.48 28.83 -22.81
CA GLU A 350 -37.91 28.31 -21.50
C GLU A 350 -38.59 29.39 -20.64
N LEU A 351 -38.06 30.61 -20.64
CA LEU A 351 -38.58 31.73 -19.85
C LEU A 351 -39.66 32.54 -20.57
N GLY A 352 -39.77 32.41 -21.90
CA GLY A 352 -40.69 33.19 -22.73
C GLY A 352 -40.30 34.67 -22.88
N LEU A 353 -39.09 35.04 -22.45
CA LEU A 353 -38.50 36.38 -22.51
C LEU A 353 -36.98 36.25 -22.70
N VAL A 354 -36.38 37.20 -23.44
CA VAL A 354 -34.93 37.25 -23.63
C VAL A 354 -34.31 37.83 -22.36
N ASP A 355 -33.53 37.00 -21.68
CA ASP A 355 -32.78 37.38 -20.48
C ASP A 355 -31.29 37.06 -20.68
N LEU A 356 -30.42 37.75 -19.93
CA LEU A 356 -28.98 37.52 -19.97
C LEU A 356 -28.64 36.12 -19.47
N LEU A 357 -27.63 35.49 -20.07
CA LEU A 357 -27.07 34.25 -19.52
C LEU A 357 -26.40 34.54 -18.17
N GLU A 358 -26.65 33.70 -17.16
CA GLU A 358 -25.95 33.74 -15.89
C GLU A 358 -24.47 33.36 -16.09
N LYS A 359 -23.60 33.82 -15.20
CA LYS A 359 -22.15 33.52 -15.26
C LYS A 359 -21.89 32.01 -15.29
N GLU A 360 -22.66 31.24 -14.54
CA GLU A 360 -22.58 29.79 -14.46
C GLU A 360 -22.99 29.13 -15.79
N GLU A 361 -24.02 29.66 -16.45
CA GLU A 361 -24.47 29.20 -17.77
C GLU A 361 -23.40 29.47 -18.84
N VAL A 362 -22.80 30.67 -18.83
CA VAL A 362 -21.69 31.01 -19.72
C VAL A 362 -20.49 30.08 -19.48
N GLN A 363 -20.14 29.80 -18.22
CA GLN A 363 -19.08 28.86 -17.89
C GLN A 363 -19.37 27.42 -18.38
N ALA A 364 -20.63 26.99 -18.28
CA ALA A 364 -21.08 25.68 -18.78
C ALA A 364 -21.02 25.62 -20.31
N GLY A 365 -21.48 26.66 -21.01
CA GLY A 365 -21.40 26.78 -22.46
C GLY A 365 -19.95 26.78 -22.98
N VAL A 366 -19.04 27.51 -22.31
CA VAL A 366 -17.60 27.47 -22.61
C VAL A 366 -17.03 26.05 -22.44
N ALA A 367 -17.42 25.35 -21.38
CA ALA A 367 -16.99 23.97 -21.16
C ALA A 367 -17.52 23.01 -22.24
N ALA A 368 -18.78 23.13 -22.62
CA ALA A 368 -19.41 22.31 -23.67
C ALA A 368 -18.77 22.57 -25.05
N ALA A 369 -18.54 23.83 -25.41
CA ALA A 369 -17.86 24.21 -26.64
C ALA A 369 -16.42 23.67 -26.71
N ASN A 370 -15.71 23.68 -25.58
CA ASN A 370 -14.38 23.08 -25.50
C ASN A 370 -14.40 21.58 -25.78
N VAL A 371 -15.36 20.84 -25.21
CA VAL A 371 -15.53 19.39 -25.47
C VAL A 371 -15.74 19.11 -26.95
N LYS A 372 -16.60 19.89 -27.62
CA LYS A 372 -16.85 19.76 -29.07
C LYS A 372 -15.57 19.97 -29.89
N GLY A 373 -14.80 21.02 -29.59
CA GLY A 373 -13.53 21.24 -30.28
C GLY A 373 -12.49 20.15 -29.97
N TYR A 374 -12.43 19.60 -28.76
CA TYR A 374 -11.54 18.45 -28.50
C TYR A 374 -11.92 17.20 -29.31
N GLN A 375 -13.22 16.97 -29.53
CA GLN A 375 -13.71 15.85 -30.34
C GLN A 375 -13.31 16.00 -31.82
N GLU A 376 -13.40 17.21 -32.39
CA GLU A 376 -12.97 17.44 -33.77
C GLU A 376 -11.46 17.19 -33.93
N GLN A 377 -10.64 17.67 -32.98
CA GLN A 377 -9.20 17.48 -32.97
C GLN A 377 -8.85 15.98 -32.85
N ALA A 378 -9.52 15.26 -31.96
CA ALA A 378 -9.38 13.81 -31.83
C ALA A 378 -9.78 13.09 -33.13
N SER A 379 -10.80 13.56 -33.85
CA SER A 379 -11.20 12.98 -35.14
C SER A 379 -10.09 13.11 -36.21
N LYS A 380 -9.42 14.27 -36.28
CA LYS A 380 -8.27 14.50 -37.19
C LYS A 380 -7.12 13.52 -36.90
N ILE A 381 -6.77 13.36 -35.62
CA ILE A 381 -5.73 12.42 -35.16
C ILE A 381 -6.13 10.97 -35.49
N ASN A 382 -7.38 10.57 -35.20
CA ASN A 382 -7.90 9.25 -35.55
C ASN A 382 -7.81 8.98 -37.06
N GLY A 383 -8.10 10.00 -37.88
CA GLY A 383 -7.94 9.94 -39.33
C GLY A 383 -6.48 9.72 -39.76
N ALA A 384 -5.52 10.38 -39.11
CA ALA A 384 -4.09 10.19 -39.36
C ALA A 384 -3.61 8.79 -38.98
N ILE A 385 -4.03 8.28 -37.82
CA ILE A 385 -3.71 6.92 -37.36
C ILE A 385 -4.20 5.89 -38.40
N ARG A 386 -5.42 6.04 -38.93
CA ARG A 386 -5.98 5.14 -39.96
C ARG A 386 -5.22 5.19 -41.29
N ARG A 387 -4.64 6.34 -41.66
CA ARG A 387 -3.79 6.46 -42.86
C ARG A 387 -2.50 5.66 -42.74
N GLY A 388 -2.04 5.37 -41.52
CA GLY A 388 -0.89 4.51 -41.27
C GLY A 388 0.47 5.19 -41.47
N VAL A 389 0.50 6.50 -41.75
CA VAL A 389 1.74 7.26 -41.99
C VAL A 389 2.23 7.86 -40.68
N ALA A 390 3.33 7.33 -40.16
CA ALA A 390 3.86 7.70 -38.84
C ALA A 390 4.22 9.19 -38.70
N ALA A 391 4.70 9.82 -39.76
CA ALA A 391 5.01 11.25 -39.78
C ALA A 391 3.75 12.12 -39.66
N ASP A 392 2.68 11.76 -40.37
CA ASP A 392 1.39 12.47 -40.33
C ASP A 392 0.75 12.36 -38.95
N THR A 393 0.80 11.17 -38.34
CA THR A 393 0.26 10.95 -37.00
C THR A 393 0.98 11.81 -35.97
N VAL A 394 2.31 11.83 -35.96
CA VAL A 394 3.05 12.72 -35.04
C VAL A 394 2.79 14.19 -35.31
N ALA A 395 2.64 14.61 -36.57
CA ALA A 395 2.32 16.01 -36.90
C ALA A 395 0.97 16.44 -36.31
N GLU A 396 -0.07 15.59 -36.41
CA GLU A 396 -1.38 15.86 -35.80
C GLU A 396 -1.35 15.80 -34.27
N LEU A 397 -0.54 14.91 -33.67
CA LEU A 397 -0.38 14.84 -32.21
C LEU A 397 0.34 16.08 -31.64
N MET A 398 1.27 16.67 -32.42
CA MET A 398 2.01 17.88 -32.04
C MET A 398 1.23 19.19 -32.23
N CYS A 399 0.01 19.11 -32.79
CA CYS A 399 -0.87 20.25 -33.02
C CYS A 399 -1.21 20.95 -31.70
N PRO A 400 -0.83 22.23 -31.48
CA PRO A 400 -1.08 22.95 -30.22
C PRO A 400 -2.56 22.96 -29.81
N GLU A 401 -3.44 22.97 -30.80
CA GLU A 401 -4.89 22.95 -30.67
C GLU A 401 -5.40 21.67 -30.00
N ALA A 402 -4.69 20.54 -30.20
CA ALA A 402 -5.04 19.23 -29.68
C ALA A 402 -4.79 19.08 -28.17
N ARG A 403 -4.00 19.96 -27.52
CA ARG A 403 -3.70 19.94 -26.07
C ARG A 403 -3.25 18.57 -25.53
N LEU A 404 -2.52 17.83 -26.35
CA LEU A 404 -1.88 16.60 -25.94
C LEU A 404 -0.56 16.90 -25.20
N PRO A 405 -0.07 15.96 -24.38
CA PRO A 405 1.24 16.04 -23.76
C PRO A 405 2.36 16.23 -24.80
N PRO A 406 3.55 16.69 -24.38
CA PRO A 406 4.68 16.89 -25.29
C PRO A 406 5.03 15.58 -26.01
N VAL A 407 4.88 15.57 -27.33
CA VAL A 407 5.20 14.42 -28.19
C VAL A 407 6.68 14.45 -28.55
N CYS A 408 7.35 13.30 -28.48
CA CYS A 408 8.75 13.16 -28.88
C CYS A 408 8.84 12.78 -30.37
N PRO A 409 9.30 13.66 -31.28
CA PRO A 409 9.25 13.40 -32.73
C PRO A 409 10.25 12.34 -33.22
N ARG A 410 11.09 11.82 -32.33
CA ARG A 410 12.24 10.94 -32.65
C ARG A 410 11.84 9.48 -32.90
N ALA A 411 10.65 9.06 -32.48
CA ALA A 411 10.14 7.69 -32.64
C ALA A 411 8.70 7.67 -33.18
N PRO A 412 8.44 8.23 -34.39
CA PRO A 412 7.09 8.36 -34.93
C PRO A 412 6.41 7.00 -35.16
N ALA A 413 7.20 5.96 -35.46
CA ALA A 413 6.71 4.60 -35.64
C ALA A 413 6.05 4.02 -34.38
N VAL A 414 6.54 4.37 -33.19
CA VAL A 414 6.00 3.89 -31.91
C VAL A 414 4.62 4.46 -31.67
N TYR A 415 4.45 5.78 -31.82
CA TYR A 415 3.14 6.42 -31.73
C TYR A 415 2.15 5.83 -32.73
N GLN A 416 2.56 5.64 -33.98
CA GLN A 416 1.69 5.07 -35.01
C GLN A 416 1.26 3.63 -34.71
N GLN A 417 2.20 2.77 -34.31
CA GLN A 417 1.91 1.35 -34.06
C GLN A 417 1.03 1.17 -32.82
N GLU A 418 1.42 1.78 -31.70
CA GLU A 418 0.72 1.62 -30.43
C GLU A 418 -0.66 2.29 -30.45
N LEU A 419 -0.79 3.49 -31.02
CA LEU A 419 -2.10 4.15 -31.17
C LEU A 419 -3.00 3.41 -32.16
N ALA A 420 -2.46 2.78 -33.21
CA ALA A 420 -3.26 1.95 -34.12
C ALA A 420 -3.79 0.69 -33.43
N VAL A 421 -2.98 0.04 -32.58
CA VAL A 421 -3.43 -1.09 -31.76
C VAL A 421 -4.53 -0.67 -30.80
N LEU A 422 -4.35 0.46 -30.10
CA LEU A 422 -5.37 1.01 -29.20
C LEU A 422 -6.66 1.35 -29.96
N GLN A 423 -6.55 1.99 -31.13
CA GLN A 423 -7.70 2.35 -31.96
C GLN A 423 -8.49 1.10 -32.42
N GLN A 424 -7.81 -0.01 -32.70
CA GLN A 424 -8.49 -1.27 -33.06
C GLN A 424 -9.21 -1.92 -31.87
N GLN A 425 -8.65 -1.82 -30.66
CA GLN A 425 -9.24 -2.38 -29.45
C GLN A 425 -10.50 -1.63 -28.99
N GLN A 426 -10.55 -0.30 -29.20
CA GLN A 426 -11.64 0.57 -28.76
C GLN A 426 -12.75 0.77 -29.83
N GLY A 427 -12.76 -0.03 -30.89
CA GLY A 427 -13.84 0.04 -31.90
C GLY A 427 -13.66 1.11 -32.99
N GLY A 428 -12.43 1.61 -33.18
CA GLY A 428 -12.06 2.42 -34.36
C GLY A 428 -11.89 3.92 -34.12
N GLU A 429 -12.20 4.44 -32.93
CA GLU A 429 -12.04 5.84 -32.54
C GLU A 429 -11.50 5.94 -31.11
N LEU A 430 -10.48 6.77 -30.92
CA LEU A 430 -9.93 7.13 -29.62
C LEU A 430 -10.46 8.50 -29.18
N GLY A 431 -10.96 8.58 -27.96
CA GLY A 431 -11.37 9.83 -27.33
C GLY A 431 -10.17 10.74 -27.00
N HIS A 432 -10.43 12.03 -26.76
CA HIS A 432 -9.36 12.97 -26.41
C HIS A 432 -8.62 12.58 -25.11
N GLU A 433 -9.35 12.12 -24.08
CA GLU A 433 -8.73 11.67 -22.82
C GLU A 433 -7.84 10.43 -23.03
N GLU A 434 -8.27 9.48 -23.86
CA GLU A 434 -7.50 8.29 -24.18
C GLU A 434 -6.24 8.62 -24.97
N LEU A 435 -6.35 9.52 -25.95
CA LEU A 435 -5.21 10.05 -26.69
C LEU A 435 -4.24 10.79 -25.77
N PHE A 436 -4.74 11.56 -24.81
CA PHE A 436 -3.91 12.25 -23.83
C PHE A 436 -3.06 11.28 -23.02
N VAL A 437 -3.70 10.28 -22.39
CA VAL A 437 -3.01 9.28 -21.58
C VAL A 437 -2.05 8.44 -22.42
N ALA A 438 -2.49 8.00 -23.61
CA ALA A 438 -1.65 7.20 -24.50
C ALA A 438 -0.40 7.99 -24.94
N VAL A 439 -0.56 9.26 -25.34
CA VAL A 439 0.57 10.10 -25.74
C VAL A 439 1.50 10.40 -24.58
N GLU A 440 0.99 10.63 -23.37
CA GLU A 440 1.79 10.82 -22.16
C GLU A 440 2.68 9.60 -21.91
N MET A 441 2.08 8.41 -21.85
CA MET A 441 2.78 7.16 -21.60
C MET A 441 3.78 6.82 -22.70
N LEU A 442 3.38 6.93 -23.98
CA LEU A 442 4.25 6.63 -25.11
C LEU A 442 5.44 7.59 -25.18
N SER A 443 5.24 8.87 -24.88
CA SER A 443 6.33 9.85 -24.83
C SER A 443 7.30 9.55 -23.70
N ALA A 444 6.81 9.12 -22.54
CA ALA A 444 7.66 8.70 -21.43
C ALA A 444 8.50 7.46 -21.78
N VAL A 445 7.91 6.47 -22.47
CA VAL A 445 8.62 5.28 -22.97
C VAL A 445 9.73 5.68 -23.95
N VAL A 446 9.46 6.59 -24.88
CA VAL A 446 10.45 7.09 -25.85
C VAL A 446 11.60 7.83 -25.16
N LEU A 447 11.32 8.60 -24.12
CA LEU A 447 12.36 9.28 -23.33
C LEU A 447 13.25 8.29 -22.56
N ILE A 448 12.65 7.25 -21.96
CA ILE A 448 13.40 6.18 -21.29
C ILE A 448 14.31 5.47 -22.30
N ASP A 449 13.76 5.12 -23.47
CA ASP A 449 14.50 4.47 -24.54
C ASP A 449 15.67 5.35 -25.02
N GLN A 450 15.45 6.65 -25.19
CA GLN A 450 16.50 7.60 -25.55
C GLN A 450 17.61 7.67 -24.48
N ALA A 451 17.26 7.65 -23.20
CA ALA A 451 18.24 7.66 -22.12
C ALA A 451 19.07 6.36 -22.09
N LEU A 452 18.45 5.21 -22.38
CA LEU A 452 19.14 3.93 -22.54
C LEU A 452 20.12 3.97 -23.73
N GLU A 453 19.73 4.55 -24.86
CA GLU A 453 20.58 4.73 -26.04
C GLU A 453 21.80 5.61 -25.73
N ALA A 454 21.58 6.73 -25.04
CA ALA A 454 22.62 7.67 -24.63
C ALA A 454 23.53 7.13 -23.50
N ARG A 455 23.19 5.96 -22.93
CA ARG A 455 23.78 5.40 -21.71
C ARG A 455 23.76 6.37 -20.53
N ASP A 456 22.72 7.20 -20.46
CA ASP A 456 22.54 8.17 -19.39
C ASP A 456 21.69 7.57 -18.27
N VAL A 457 22.35 7.07 -17.22
CA VAL A 457 21.70 6.46 -16.05
C VAL A 457 20.85 7.48 -15.28
N GLY A 458 21.31 8.74 -15.21
CA GLY A 458 20.59 9.79 -14.47
C GLY A 458 19.32 10.22 -15.20
N GLY A 459 19.43 10.47 -16.52
CA GLY A 459 18.30 10.73 -17.39
C GLY A 459 17.29 9.58 -17.38
N PHE A 460 17.77 8.34 -17.50
CA PHE A 460 16.95 7.13 -17.45
C PHE A 460 16.14 7.06 -16.17
N TRP A 461 16.78 7.20 -15.01
CA TRP A 461 16.10 7.11 -13.72
C TRP A 461 15.06 8.22 -13.55
N SER A 462 15.38 9.45 -13.97
CA SER A 462 14.44 10.58 -13.91
C SER A 462 13.19 10.35 -14.76
N SER A 463 13.35 9.70 -15.92
CA SER A 463 12.22 9.33 -16.78
C SER A 463 11.44 8.14 -16.23
N LEU A 464 12.10 7.11 -15.69
CA LEU A 464 11.47 5.90 -15.15
C LEU A 464 10.59 6.17 -13.91
N VAL A 465 11.02 7.08 -13.03
CA VAL A 465 10.26 7.44 -11.80
C VAL A 465 9.14 8.44 -12.08
N ASN A 466 9.13 9.05 -13.27
CA ASN A 466 8.10 10.02 -13.61
C ASN A 466 6.71 9.34 -13.58
N PRO A 467 5.74 9.86 -12.80
CA PRO A 467 4.38 9.31 -12.75
C PRO A 467 3.71 9.17 -14.12
N ALA A 468 4.10 10.00 -15.09
CA ALA A 468 3.65 9.95 -16.49
C ALA A 468 3.94 8.61 -17.20
N THR A 469 4.91 7.83 -16.71
CA THR A 469 5.20 6.49 -17.28
C THR A 469 4.16 5.44 -16.90
N GLY A 470 3.42 5.65 -15.81
CA GLY A 470 2.48 4.67 -15.28
C GLY A 470 3.09 3.33 -14.86
N LEU A 471 4.42 3.24 -14.68
CA LEU A 471 5.07 2.00 -14.27
C LEU A 471 4.79 1.70 -12.79
N ALA A 472 4.40 0.46 -12.51
CA ALA A 472 4.16 -0.02 -11.15
C ALA A 472 5.44 -0.61 -10.54
N GLU A 473 5.55 -0.53 -9.21
CA GLU A 473 6.58 -1.20 -8.40
C GLU A 473 8.04 -0.80 -8.72
N VAL A 474 8.27 0.42 -9.21
CA VAL A 474 9.63 0.92 -9.45
C VAL A 474 10.34 1.20 -8.11
N GLN A 475 11.45 0.50 -7.84
CA GLN A 475 12.22 0.63 -6.59
C GLN A 475 13.56 1.33 -6.82
N GLY A 476 13.84 2.37 -6.03
CA GLY A 476 15.06 3.19 -6.15
C GLY A 476 16.37 2.42 -6.00
N GLU A 477 16.37 1.41 -5.14
CA GLU A 477 17.54 0.59 -4.83
C GLU A 477 17.98 -0.28 -6.03
N ASN A 478 17.04 -0.58 -6.94
CA ASN A 478 17.25 -1.44 -8.09
C ASN A 478 17.52 -0.67 -9.40
N ALA A 479 17.65 0.66 -9.34
CA ALA A 479 17.78 1.53 -10.53
C ALA A 479 18.87 1.06 -11.52
N GLN A 480 20.05 0.70 -11.02
CA GLN A 480 21.15 0.22 -11.85
C GLN A 480 20.84 -1.16 -12.48
N ARG A 481 20.20 -2.06 -11.73
CA ARG A 481 19.82 -3.39 -12.22
C ARG A 481 18.75 -3.30 -13.32
N TYR A 482 17.77 -2.39 -13.17
CA TYR A 482 16.80 -2.12 -14.24
C TYR A 482 17.50 -1.59 -15.49
N PHE A 483 18.40 -0.63 -15.34
CA PHE A 483 19.15 -0.04 -16.44
C PHE A 483 19.94 -1.12 -17.21
N ASP A 484 20.73 -1.93 -16.51
CA ASP A 484 21.55 -2.96 -17.14
C ASP A 484 20.70 -4.03 -17.85
N ALA A 485 19.58 -4.45 -17.24
CA ALA A 485 18.64 -5.41 -17.83
C ALA A 485 17.97 -4.86 -19.10
N LEU A 486 17.52 -3.60 -19.08
CA LEU A 486 16.89 -2.96 -20.24
C LEU A 486 17.88 -2.67 -21.37
N VAL A 487 19.12 -2.30 -21.04
CA VAL A 487 20.21 -2.18 -22.02
C VAL A 487 20.48 -3.53 -22.69
N ALA A 488 20.53 -4.62 -21.93
CA ALA A 488 20.70 -5.96 -22.49
C ALA A 488 19.53 -6.37 -23.38
N LEU A 489 18.28 -6.09 -22.96
CA LEU A 489 17.08 -6.35 -23.75
C LEU A 489 17.09 -5.59 -25.08
N ARG A 490 17.50 -4.31 -25.05
CA ARG A 490 17.63 -3.48 -26.24
C ARG A 490 18.71 -3.97 -27.21
N GLN A 491 19.87 -4.42 -26.70
CA GLN A 491 20.95 -4.96 -27.54
C GLN A 491 20.52 -6.21 -28.33
N GLY A 492 19.51 -6.94 -27.85
CA GLY A 492 18.90 -8.06 -28.56
C GLY A 492 17.90 -7.68 -29.66
N ARG A 493 17.55 -6.38 -29.80
CA ARG A 493 16.61 -5.88 -30.81
C ARG A 493 17.33 -5.35 -32.06
N ALA A 494 16.55 -5.18 -33.13
CA ALA A 494 17.01 -4.47 -34.33
C ALA A 494 17.42 -3.02 -33.98
N PRO A 495 18.34 -2.39 -34.74
CA PRO A 495 18.87 -1.05 -34.43
C PRO A 495 17.81 0.06 -34.34
N ASP A 496 16.67 -0.10 -35.01
CA ASP A 496 15.54 0.84 -34.97
C ASP A 496 14.39 0.42 -34.01
N GLY A 497 14.60 -0.66 -33.25
CA GLY A 497 13.59 -1.24 -32.35
C GLY A 497 13.55 -0.55 -30.99
N VAL A 498 12.55 0.31 -30.79
CA VAL A 498 12.26 0.96 -29.50
C VAL A 498 11.64 -0.06 -28.53
N LEU A 499 11.88 0.10 -27.23
CA LEU A 499 11.21 -0.69 -26.19
C LEU A 499 9.74 -0.27 -26.04
N SER A 500 8.84 -1.22 -25.86
CA SER A 500 7.43 -0.95 -25.54
C SER A 500 7.23 -0.74 -24.04
N TRP A 501 6.09 -0.19 -23.64
CA TRP A 501 5.72 -0.08 -22.23
C TRP A 501 5.70 -1.45 -21.52
N ASN A 502 5.19 -2.49 -22.20
CA ASN A 502 5.14 -3.84 -21.67
C ASN A 502 6.54 -4.42 -21.41
N ASP A 503 7.51 -4.08 -22.26
CA ASP A 503 8.91 -4.49 -22.07
C ASP A 503 9.50 -3.85 -20.81
N LEU A 504 9.21 -2.57 -20.58
CA LEU A 504 9.66 -1.85 -19.40
C LEU A 504 9.06 -2.47 -18.13
N GLN A 505 7.73 -2.64 -18.08
CA GLN A 505 7.05 -3.20 -16.91
C GLN A 505 7.47 -4.65 -16.65
N ALA A 506 7.58 -5.48 -17.69
CA ALA A 506 8.04 -6.86 -17.54
C ALA A 506 9.45 -6.94 -16.98
N THR A 507 10.35 -6.06 -17.42
CA THR A 507 11.74 -6.01 -16.92
C THR A 507 11.79 -5.54 -15.47
N VAL A 508 11.02 -4.50 -15.10
CA VAL A 508 10.92 -4.04 -13.71
C VAL A 508 10.43 -5.17 -12.81
N ASN A 509 9.33 -5.84 -13.19
CA ASN A 509 8.77 -6.96 -12.44
C ASN A 509 9.77 -8.12 -12.32
N GLN A 510 10.48 -8.46 -13.39
CA GLN A 510 11.48 -9.52 -13.39
C GLN A 510 12.64 -9.20 -12.45
N VAL A 511 13.20 -7.98 -12.53
CA VAL A 511 14.31 -7.55 -11.66
C VAL A 511 13.88 -7.52 -10.20
N ASN A 512 12.66 -7.03 -9.91
CA ASN A 512 12.11 -7.05 -8.56
C ASN A 512 11.94 -8.46 -8.02
N ALA A 513 11.35 -9.36 -8.81
CA ALA A 513 11.18 -10.75 -8.43
C ALA A 513 12.53 -11.42 -8.14
N GLN A 514 13.55 -11.15 -8.95
CA GLN A 514 14.90 -11.68 -8.74
C GLN A 514 15.53 -11.13 -7.45
N VAL A 515 15.42 -9.83 -7.20
CA VAL A 515 15.94 -9.19 -5.96
C VAL A 515 15.22 -9.73 -4.73
N GLN A 516 13.91 -9.94 -4.82
CA GLN A 516 13.12 -10.52 -3.74
C GLN A 516 13.55 -11.97 -3.47
N GLU A 517 13.77 -12.78 -4.52
CA GLU A 517 14.25 -14.16 -4.39
C GLU A 517 15.64 -14.20 -3.71
N GLU A 518 16.57 -13.33 -4.14
CA GLU A 518 17.89 -13.18 -3.52
C GLU A 518 17.77 -12.82 -2.02
N THR A 519 16.87 -11.90 -1.69
CA THR A 519 16.63 -11.44 -0.30
C THR A 519 16.01 -12.56 0.56
N ASP A 520 15.01 -13.24 0.04
CA ASP A 520 14.34 -14.37 0.70
C ASP A 520 15.30 -15.53 0.94
N GLN A 521 16.24 -15.77 0.01
CA GLN A 521 17.28 -16.78 0.16
C GLN A 521 18.27 -16.41 1.27
N VAL A 522 18.68 -15.14 1.37
CA VAL A 522 19.53 -14.66 2.48
C VAL A 522 18.82 -14.82 3.82
N LEU A 523 17.53 -14.48 3.89
CA LEU A 523 16.71 -14.66 5.09
C LEU A 523 16.57 -16.15 5.47
N ALA A 524 16.35 -17.04 4.50
CA ALA A 524 16.27 -18.48 4.74
C ALA A 524 17.59 -19.02 5.33
N VAL A 525 18.74 -18.64 4.77
CA VAL A 525 20.06 -19.01 5.30
C VAL A 525 20.26 -18.46 6.72
N SER A 526 19.81 -17.23 6.99
CA SER A 526 19.86 -16.65 8.34
C SER A 526 19.01 -17.45 9.33
N LEU A 527 17.77 -17.79 8.98
CA LEU A 527 16.87 -18.59 9.82
C LEU A 527 17.43 -19.99 10.11
N ILE A 528 18.07 -20.63 9.13
CA ILE A 528 18.75 -21.91 9.34
C ILE A 528 19.87 -21.72 10.38
N ASN A 529 20.72 -20.71 10.22
CA ASN A 529 21.81 -20.47 11.17
C ASN A 529 21.32 -20.15 12.59
N GLU A 530 20.24 -19.39 12.72
CA GLU A 530 19.59 -19.08 14.00
C GLU A 530 19.01 -20.34 14.66
N ALA A 531 18.35 -21.20 13.88
CA ALA A 531 17.82 -22.47 14.39
C ALA A 531 18.94 -23.40 14.90
N LEU A 532 20.12 -23.36 14.26
CA LEU A 532 21.31 -24.09 14.71
C LEU A 532 21.84 -23.54 16.04
N ASP A 533 21.85 -22.22 16.23
CA ASP A 533 22.28 -21.59 17.49
C ASP A 533 21.34 -21.89 18.66
N GLN A 534 20.05 -22.01 18.38
CA GLN A 534 19.04 -22.38 19.38
C GLN A 534 19.08 -23.87 19.74
N GLY A 535 19.82 -24.70 19.01
CA GLY A 535 19.94 -26.14 19.26
C GLY A 535 18.63 -26.92 19.07
N SER A 536 17.70 -26.42 18.23
CA SER A 536 16.40 -27.06 18.00
C SER A 536 16.37 -27.79 16.65
N PRO A 537 16.26 -29.14 16.63
CA PRO A 537 16.19 -29.90 15.39
C PRO A 537 14.89 -29.64 14.63
N GLU A 538 13.77 -29.40 15.32
CA GLU A 538 12.48 -29.07 14.71
C GLU A 538 12.53 -27.74 13.97
N LYS A 539 13.10 -26.69 14.59
CA LYS A 539 13.28 -25.39 13.93
C LYS A 539 14.26 -25.46 12.77
N THR A 540 15.30 -26.28 12.91
CA THR A 540 16.26 -26.50 11.82
C THR A 540 15.55 -27.14 10.63
N LEU A 541 14.70 -28.14 10.86
CA LEU A 541 13.92 -28.76 9.80
C LEU A 541 12.96 -27.77 9.15
N SER A 542 12.21 -26.98 9.94
CA SER A 542 11.28 -26.00 9.38
C SER A 542 11.99 -24.97 8.50
N ALA A 543 13.19 -24.54 8.90
CA ALA A 543 13.99 -23.59 8.14
C ALA A 543 14.57 -24.21 6.85
N LEU A 544 14.99 -25.48 6.89
CA LEU A 544 15.48 -26.20 5.71
C LEU A 544 14.38 -26.49 4.68
N LEU A 545 13.11 -26.62 5.12
CA LEU A 545 11.96 -26.85 4.25
C LEU A 545 11.40 -25.57 3.60
N LEU A 546 11.95 -24.39 3.90
CA LEU A 546 11.54 -23.15 3.26
C LEU A 546 11.85 -23.20 1.76
N PRO A 547 10.89 -22.89 0.86
CA PRO A 547 11.14 -22.87 -0.58
C PRO A 547 12.30 -21.95 -0.98
N SER A 548 12.43 -20.81 -0.29
CA SER A 548 13.51 -19.84 -0.49
C SER A 548 14.90 -20.35 -0.13
N ALA A 549 15.02 -21.45 0.62
CA ALA A 549 16.30 -22.10 0.87
C ALA A 549 16.84 -22.83 -0.38
N GLY A 550 16.00 -23.14 -1.37
CA GLY A 550 16.43 -23.82 -2.61
C GLY A 550 17.02 -25.22 -2.39
N LEU A 551 16.52 -25.95 -1.38
CA LEU A 551 16.99 -27.28 -1.00
C LEU A 551 15.97 -28.36 -1.42
N ASP A 552 16.25 -29.08 -2.50
CA ASP A 552 15.30 -30.03 -3.09
C ASP A 552 15.21 -31.40 -2.37
N ASP A 553 16.28 -31.81 -1.66
CA ASP A 553 16.44 -33.16 -1.12
C ASP A 553 16.21 -33.26 0.41
N VAL A 554 15.35 -32.44 1.00
CA VAL A 554 15.09 -32.45 2.44
C VAL A 554 14.01 -33.48 2.80
N HIS A 555 14.38 -34.50 3.58
CA HIS A 555 13.51 -35.59 4.00
C HIS A 555 13.22 -35.57 5.51
N LEU A 556 11.93 -35.58 5.88
CA LEU A 556 11.46 -35.59 7.28
C LEU A 556 12.15 -36.64 8.18
N PRO A 557 12.30 -37.93 7.79
CA PRO A 557 12.95 -38.93 8.65
C PRO A 557 14.44 -38.69 8.91
N VAL A 558 15.08 -37.84 8.10
CA VAL A 558 16.51 -37.50 8.17
C VAL A 558 16.73 -36.22 9.00
N ALA A 559 15.66 -35.54 9.44
CA ALA A 559 15.74 -34.27 10.16
C ALA A 559 16.74 -34.21 11.32
N PRO A 560 16.81 -35.22 12.23
CA PRO A 560 17.78 -35.20 13.32
C PRO A 560 19.23 -35.23 12.82
N ARG A 561 19.45 -35.91 11.69
CA ARG A 561 20.76 -36.03 11.04
C ARG A 561 21.20 -34.73 10.39
N TYR A 562 20.29 -33.99 9.74
CA TYR A 562 20.59 -32.66 9.22
C TYR A 562 21.07 -31.73 10.33
N HIS A 563 20.32 -31.65 11.43
CA HIS A 563 20.66 -30.79 12.56
C HIS A 563 22.05 -31.12 13.13
N LEU A 564 22.32 -32.40 13.41
CA LEU A 564 23.61 -32.83 13.97
C LEU A 564 24.80 -32.48 13.06
N LEU A 565 24.69 -32.75 11.76
CA LEU A 565 25.77 -32.46 10.81
C LEU A 565 25.98 -30.97 10.60
N LEU A 566 24.90 -30.18 10.51
CA LEU A 566 24.98 -28.73 10.37
C LEU A 566 25.59 -28.06 11.62
N VAL A 567 25.21 -28.48 12.83
CA VAL A 567 25.84 -27.99 14.07
C VAL A 567 27.33 -28.33 14.11
N ALA A 568 27.69 -29.56 13.72
CA ALA A 568 29.09 -29.98 13.65
C ALA A 568 29.89 -29.16 12.62
N ALA A 569 29.32 -28.92 11.44
CA ALA A 569 29.93 -28.12 10.39
C ALA A 569 30.12 -26.66 10.82
N LYS A 570 29.11 -26.06 11.48
CA LYS A 570 29.19 -24.69 12.00
C LYS A 570 30.29 -24.57 13.06
N ARG A 571 30.37 -25.53 13.98
CA ARG A 571 31.43 -25.59 15.00
C ARG A 571 32.82 -25.75 14.38
N GLN A 572 32.95 -26.60 13.36
CA GLN A 572 34.21 -26.78 12.64
C GLN A 572 34.64 -25.50 11.92
N LYS A 573 33.69 -24.80 11.29
CA LYS A 573 33.94 -23.50 10.64
C LYS A 573 34.42 -22.47 11.64
N ALA A 574 33.73 -22.32 12.77
CA ALA A 574 34.12 -21.40 13.84
C ALA A 574 35.55 -21.67 14.38
N GLN A 575 35.93 -22.94 14.50
CA GLN A 575 37.29 -23.33 14.89
C GLN A 575 38.34 -23.01 13.82
N ALA A 576 38.00 -23.19 12.54
CA ALA A 576 38.92 -22.93 11.43
C ALA A 576 39.13 -21.43 11.18
N THR A 577 38.08 -20.61 11.34
CA THR A 577 38.15 -19.16 11.14
C THR A 577 38.59 -18.40 12.39
N GLY A 578 38.50 -19.01 13.57
CA GLY A 578 38.73 -18.34 14.86
C GLY A 578 37.60 -17.38 15.25
N ASP A 579 36.47 -17.43 14.55
CA ASP A 579 35.30 -16.58 14.80
C ASP A 579 34.16 -17.41 15.43
N PRO A 580 33.79 -17.15 16.70
CA PRO A 580 32.69 -17.84 17.35
C PRO A 580 31.32 -17.54 16.71
N GLY A 581 31.19 -16.43 15.96
CA GLY A 581 29.98 -16.04 15.24
C GLY A 581 29.88 -16.59 13.81
N ALA A 582 30.76 -17.51 13.40
CA ALA A 582 30.80 -18.00 12.03
C ALA A 582 29.46 -18.65 11.60
N VAL A 583 28.90 -18.15 10.50
CA VAL A 583 27.66 -18.66 9.88
C VAL A 583 27.96 -19.62 8.72
N LEU A 584 27.09 -20.61 8.53
CA LEU A 584 27.11 -21.47 7.36
C LEU A 584 26.49 -20.77 6.16
N TRP A 585 27.15 -20.90 5.00
CA TRP A 585 26.68 -20.36 3.72
C TRP A 585 25.83 -21.40 3.00
N LEU A 586 25.01 -20.98 2.04
CA LEU A 586 24.06 -21.86 1.36
C LEU A 586 24.72 -23.14 0.79
N GLU A 587 25.88 -23.00 0.14
CA GLU A 587 26.63 -24.14 -0.43
C GLU A 587 27.21 -25.09 0.62
N GLU A 588 27.48 -24.61 1.84
CA GLU A 588 27.89 -25.46 2.95
C GLU A 588 26.69 -26.23 3.51
N ILE A 589 25.55 -25.55 3.66
CA ILE A 589 24.30 -26.15 4.11
C ILE A 589 23.86 -27.24 3.12
N ARG A 590 23.84 -26.93 1.82
CA ARG A 590 23.45 -27.87 0.75
C ARG A 590 24.31 -29.13 0.77
N ARG A 591 25.62 -28.97 0.94
CA ARG A 591 26.57 -30.09 1.02
C ARG A 591 26.30 -31.00 2.22
N GLU A 592 26.03 -30.44 3.39
CA GLU A 592 25.74 -31.24 4.58
C GLU A 592 24.37 -31.91 4.52
N VAL A 593 23.36 -31.29 3.88
CA VAL A 593 22.06 -31.93 3.60
C VAL A 593 22.24 -33.15 2.69
N VAL A 594 22.97 -33.00 1.58
CA VAL A 594 23.29 -34.10 0.67
C VAL A 594 24.06 -35.21 1.40
N ARG A 595 25.04 -34.84 2.22
CA ARG A 595 25.82 -35.79 3.03
C ARG A 595 24.93 -36.54 4.03
N ALA A 596 24.02 -35.87 4.72
CA ALA A 596 23.09 -36.49 5.66
C ALA A 596 22.20 -37.55 4.98
N ASN A 597 21.75 -37.27 3.76
CA ASN A 597 20.98 -38.21 2.95
C ASN A 597 21.80 -39.44 2.56
N GLN A 598 23.04 -39.22 2.11
CA GLN A 598 23.97 -40.30 1.77
C GLN A 598 24.30 -41.17 2.98
N ASP A 599 24.58 -40.54 4.13
CA ASP A 599 24.83 -41.21 5.40
C ASP A 599 23.63 -42.05 5.85
N THR A 600 22.41 -41.52 5.69
CA THR A 600 21.18 -42.24 6.03
C THR A 600 20.96 -43.45 5.14
N ASN A 601 21.12 -43.29 3.81
CA ASN A 601 21.00 -44.41 2.89
C ASN A 601 22.07 -45.48 3.19
N ALA A 602 23.32 -45.08 3.45
CA ALA A 602 24.38 -46.01 3.81
C ALA A 602 24.09 -46.75 5.13
N ALA A 603 23.60 -46.04 6.16
CA ALA A 603 23.20 -46.62 7.43
C ALA A 603 22.06 -47.63 7.25
N GLN A 604 21.04 -47.28 6.47
CA GLN A 604 19.91 -48.16 6.17
C GLN A 604 20.35 -49.42 5.43
N GLN A 605 21.15 -49.29 4.37
CA GLN A 605 21.64 -50.43 3.60
C GLN A 605 22.52 -51.36 4.44
N MET A 606 23.38 -50.80 5.28
CA MET A 606 24.17 -51.56 6.23
C MET A 606 23.26 -52.31 7.22
N ALA A 607 22.32 -51.62 7.86
CA ALA A 607 21.41 -52.21 8.86
C ALA A 607 20.56 -53.35 8.26
N LEU A 608 20.01 -53.15 7.06
CA LEU A 608 19.28 -54.19 6.31
C LEU A 608 20.18 -55.38 5.96
N GLY A 609 21.43 -55.13 5.57
CA GLY A 609 22.41 -56.19 5.33
C GLY A 609 22.72 -57.00 6.59
N VAL A 610 22.86 -56.33 7.75
CA VAL A 610 23.04 -57.02 9.05
C VAL A 610 21.80 -57.82 9.43
N ALA A 611 20.60 -57.29 9.21
CA ALA A 611 19.34 -58.01 9.43
C ALA A 611 19.24 -59.26 8.54
N ALA A 612 19.61 -59.15 7.25
CA ALA A 612 19.63 -60.27 6.31
C ALA A 612 20.63 -61.36 6.73
N ILE A 613 21.80 -60.98 7.25
CA ILE A 613 22.77 -61.95 7.80
C ILE A 613 22.17 -62.68 8.99
N ASN A 614 21.57 -61.95 9.93
CA ASN A 614 20.91 -62.53 11.11
C ASN A 614 19.78 -63.48 10.72
N GLN A 615 19.01 -63.15 9.69
CA GLN A 615 17.96 -64.00 9.16
C GLN A 615 18.53 -65.28 8.50
N ALA A 616 19.59 -65.16 7.68
CA ALA A 616 20.25 -66.31 7.07
C ALA A 616 20.83 -67.28 8.12
N ILE A 617 21.38 -66.76 9.22
CA ILE A 617 21.86 -67.57 10.34
C ILE A 617 20.71 -68.39 10.95
N LYS A 618 19.54 -67.78 11.17
CA LYS A 618 18.35 -68.46 11.73
C LYS A 618 17.81 -69.55 10.81
N GLU A 619 17.90 -69.37 9.50
CA GLU A 619 17.47 -70.37 8.51
C GLU A 619 18.40 -71.59 8.43
N GLY A 620 19.61 -71.51 9.01
CA GLY A 620 20.54 -72.64 9.09
C GLY A 620 21.22 -73.02 7.78
N LYS A 621 21.05 -72.24 6.71
CA LYS A 621 21.58 -72.54 5.37
C LYS A 621 22.96 -71.92 5.17
N ALA A 622 24.01 -72.72 5.39
CA ALA A 622 25.40 -72.24 5.38
C ALA A 622 25.83 -71.49 4.09
N ALA A 623 25.43 -71.99 2.91
CA ALA A 623 25.73 -71.33 1.64
C ALA A 623 25.06 -69.95 1.49
N GLN A 624 23.84 -69.81 2.02
CA GLN A 624 23.12 -68.54 2.04
C GLN A 624 23.79 -67.56 3.00
N THR A 625 24.18 -68.01 4.19
CA THR A 625 24.94 -67.19 5.15
C THR A 625 26.24 -66.66 4.55
N GLU A 626 27.04 -67.50 3.89
CA GLU A 626 28.26 -67.04 3.19
C GLU A 626 27.95 -65.98 2.12
N ARG A 627 26.86 -66.16 1.36
CA ARG A 627 26.45 -65.19 0.35
C ARG A 627 26.09 -63.84 0.96
N VAL A 628 25.30 -63.79 2.03
CA VAL A 628 24.90 -62.51 2.65
C VAL A 628 26.08 -61.85 3.38
N LEU A 629 27.03 -62.62 3.91
CA LEU A 629 28.27 -62.06 4.51
C LEU A 629 29.13 -61.31 3.49
N ARG A 630 29.02 -61.63 2.19
CA ARG A 630 29.71 -60.92 1.10
C ARG A 630 28.98 -59.66 0.64
N ASN A 631 27.86 -59.28 1.27
CA ASN A 631 27.14 -58.06 0.92
C ASN A 631 28.03 -56.83 1.16
N PRO A 632 28.34 -56.02 0.13
CA PRO A 632 29.23 -54.87 0.24
C PRO A 632 28.68 -53.80 1.19
N SER A 633 27.36 -53.66 1.33
CA SER A 633 26.70 -52.64 2.16
C SER A 633 27.01 -52.78 3.65
N VAL A 634 27.34 -53.98 4.14
CA VAL A 634 27.73 -54.21 5.54
C VAL A 634 29.22 -53.92 5.77
N ALA A 635 30.00 -53.83 4.68
CA ALA A 635 31.44 -53.57 4.69
C ALA A 635 32.21 -54.49 5.65
N LEU A 636 31.90 -55.79 5.63
CA LEU A 636 32.63 -56.81 6.38
C LEU A 636 33.96 -57.11 5.70
N ARG A 637 35.01 -57.33 6.50
CA ARG A 637 36.37 -57.61 6.02
C ARG A 637 36.76 -59.07 6.26
N GLY A 638 37.53 -59.62 5.33
CA GLY A 638 38.15 -60.94 5.50
C GLY A 638 37.18 -62.12 5.35
N VAL A 639 36.10 -61.97 4.57
CA VAL A 639 35.22 -63.09 4.20
C VAL A 639 35.91 -63.90 3.10
N VAL A 640 36.23 -65.17 3.39
CA VAL A 640 36.98 -66.07 2.52
C VAL A 640 36.05 -67.09 1.88
N PRO A 641 36.20 -67.43 0.59
CA PRO A 641 35.38 -68.46 -0.05
C PRO A 641 35.56 -69.85 0.56
N ASN A 642 34.53 -70.69 0.43
CA ASN A 642 34.54 -72.11 0.82
C ASN A 642 34.65 -72.32 2.34
N CYS A 643 34.10 -71.40 3.12
CA CYS A 643 34.06 -71.46 4.58
C CYS A 643 32.63 -71.36 5.14
N ALA A 644 31.59 -71.47 4.29
CA ALA A 644 30.17 -71.47 4.64
C ALA A 644 29.84 -72.17 5.96
N ASP A 645 30.16 -73.46 6.10
CA ASP A 645 29.79 -74.25 7.29
C ASP A 645 30.49 -73.76 8.56
N SER A 646 31.71 -73.25 8.42
CA SER A 646 32.48 -72.70 9.55
C SER A 646 31.90 -71.35 9.99
N TYR A 647 31.54 -70.49 9.03
CA TYR A 647 30.86 -69.23 9.31
C TYR A 647 29.50 -69.48 9.97
N GLN A 648 28.67 -70.34 9.39
CA GLN A 648 27.36 -70.70 9.94
C GLN A 648 27.48 -71.19 11.39
N ARG A 649 28.34 -72.17 11.66
CA ARG A 649 28.50 -72.76 12.99
C ARG A 649 28.94 -71.72 14.04
N VAL A 650 29.90 -70.86 13.72
CA VAL A 650 30.42 -69.85 14.66
C VAL A 650 29.38 -68.77 14.92
N LEU A 651 28.70 -68.28 13.88
CA LEU A 651 27.67 -67.24 13.99
C LEU A 651 26.43 -67.74 14.72
N GLU A 652 25.97 -68.95 14.42
CA GLU A 652 24.85 -69.58 15.14
C GLU A 652 25.18 -69.80 16.62
N GLY A 653 26.40 -70.24 16.92
CA GLY A 653 26.88 -70.33 18.31
C GLY A 653 26.96 -68.98 19.02
N ALA A 654 27.28 -67.90 18.31
CA ALA A 654 27.27 -66.54 18.85
C ALA A 654 25.83 -66.06 19.12
N MET A 655 24.90 -66.30 18.18
CA MET A 655 23.49 -65.95 18.33
C MET A 655 22.83 -66.73 19.47
N ALA A 656 23.14 -68.03 19.62
CA ALA A 656 22.63 -68.87 20.70
C ALA A 656 23.02 -68.34 22.09
N LYS A 657 24.23 -67.75 22.24
CA LYS A 657 24.68 -67.15 23.51
C LYS A 657 23.91 -65.88 23.89
N LYS A 658 23.39 -65.13 22.91
CA LYS A 658 22.61 -63.89 23.16
C LYS A 658 21.11 -64.15 23.31
N ARG A 659 20.62 -65.33 22.93
CA ARG A 659 19.20 -65.65 22.92
C ARG A 659 18.60 -65.59 24.33
N ARG A 660 17.62 -64.71 24.53
CA ARG A 660 16.84 -64.63 25.77
C ARG A 660 15.40 -65.12 25.54
N PRO A 661 14.78 -65.85 26.49
CA PRO A 661 13.37 -66.22 26.39
C PRO A 661 12.49 -64.97 26.38
N GLY A 662 11.62 -64.82 25.37
CA GLY A 662 10.68 -63.69 25.27
C GLY A 662 11.21 -62.42 24.58
N ASP A 663 12.38 -62.45 23.96
CA ASP A 663 12.94 -61.30 23.20
C ASP A 663 12.22 -61.13 21.84
N ALA A 664 11.03 -60.54 21.87
CA ALA A 664 10.21 -60.22 20.69
C ALA A 664 10.40 -58.77 20.20
N ALA A 665 11.44 -58.07 20.67
CA ALA A 665 11.73 -56.71 20.26
C ALA A 665 12.02 -56.62 18.76
N LEU A 666 11.42 -55.63 18.10
CA LEU A 666 11.52 -55.45 16.65
C LEU A 666 12.54 -54.39 16.23
N TRP A 667 13.05 -53.61 17.19
CA TRP A 667 14.03 -52.55 16.94
C TRP A 667 15.44 -53.03 17.23
N VAL A 668 16.36 -52.69 16.33
CA VAL A 668 17.79 -52.95 16.50
C VAL A 668 18.54 -51.63 16.41
N GLN A 669 19.48 -51.41 17.32
CA GLN A 669 20.40 -50.29 17.30
C GLN A 669 21.68 -50.67 16.56
N HIS A 670 22.15 -49.78 15.70
CA HIS A 670 23.41 -49.86 15.00
C HIS A 670 24.25 -48.63 15.32
N ASP A 671 25.42 -48.85 15.91
CA ASP A 671 26.34 -47.75 16.23
C ASP A 671 27.14 -47.37 14.97
N MET A 672 27.12 -46.08 14.65
CA MET A 672 27.81 -45.51 13.50
C MET A 672 29.21 -45.02 13.91
N ARG A 673 30.08 -44.81 12.92
CA ARG A 673 31.50 -44.48 13.15
C ARG A 673 31.72 -43.13 13.84
N ASP A 674 30.78 -42.22 13.70
CA ASP A 674 30.77 -40.89 14.29
C ASP A 674 30.18 -40.86 15.71
N GLY A 675 29.82 -42.03 16.26
CA GLY A 675 29.21 -42.16 17.59
C GLY A 675 27.70 -41.97 17.61
N SER A 676 27.08 -41.69 16.46
CA SER A 676 25.60 -41.66 16.35
C SER A 676 25.02 -43.07 16.32
N ALA A 677 23.75 -43.21 16.72
CA ALA A 677 23.02 -44.48 16.71
C ALA A 677 21.93 -44.45 15.63
N TYR A 678 21.86 -45.51 14.83
CA TYR A 678 20.81 -45.71 13.83
C TYR A 678 19.91 -46.87 14.24
N TYR A 679 18.60 -46.65 14.26
CA TYR A 679 17.61 -47.63 14.69
C TYR A 679 16.89 -48.20 13.48
N LEU A 680 16.80 -49.52 13.36
CA LEU A 680 16.07 -50.20 12.28
C LEU A 680 14.94 -51.06 12.86
N HIS A 681 13.75 -50.94 12.29
CA HIS A 681 12.62 -51.83 12.60
C HIS A 681 12.62 -53.05 11.67
N LEU A 682 12.72 -54.25 12.26
CA LEU A 682 12.95 -55.51 11.53
C LEU A 682 11.80 -55.99 10.65
N GLN A 683 10.55 -55.53 10.86
CA GLN A 683 9.41 -55.90 10.01
C GLN A 683 9.10 -54.87 8.92
N THR A 684 9.04 -53.58 9.27
CA THR A 684 8.74 -52.49 8.34
C THR A 684 9.94 -52.05 7.51
N PHE A 685 11.17 -52.45 7.92
CA PHE A 685 12.43 -52.08 7.27
C PHE A 685 12.70 -50.57 7.20
N ARG A 686 11.97 -49.78 8.00
CA ARG A 686 12.18 -48.35 8.18
C ARG A 686 13.19 -48.12 9.30
N GLY A 687 14.03 -47.10 9.16
CA GLY A 687 14.95 -46.70 10.22
C GLY A 687 14.91 -45.22 10.52
N THR A 688 15.45 -44.88 11.69
CA THR A 688 15.42 -43.55 12.29
C THR A 688 16.75 -43.25 13.00
N TRP A 689 17.10 -41.97 13.08
CA TRP A 689 18.28 -41.48 13.80
C TRP A 689 18.00 -41.16 15.27
N GLU A 690 16.73 -41.16 15.68
CA GLU A 690 16.30 -40.98 17.06
C GLU A 690 15.72 -42.26 17.63
N PRO A 691 15.85 -42.48 18.96
CA PRO A 691 15.27 -43.61 19.65
C PRO A 691 13.74 -43.50 19.64
N PRO A 692 13.01 -44.48 19.07
CA PRO A 692 11.55 -44.46 19.07
C PRO A 692 10.98 -44.50 20.49
N THR A 693 9.86 -43.81 20.73
CA THR A 693 9.23 -43.75 22.06
C THR A 693 8.77 -45.13 22.53
N GLY A 694 9.14 -45.51 23.75
CA GLY A 694 8.82 -46.83 24.32
C GLY A 694 9.56 -48.02 23.66
N CYS A 695 10.61 -47.76 22.88
CA CYS A 695 11.38 -48.79 22.18
C CYS A 695 12.07 -49.77 23.15
N ARG A 696 11.85 -51.07 22.91
CA ARG A 696 12.67 -52.15 23.46
C ARG A 696 13.58 -52.66 22.34
N LEU A 697 14.89 -52.69 22.60
CA LEU A 697 15.89 -53.15 21.64
C LEU A 697 16.02 -54.68 21.67
N ASN A 698 16.19 -55.28 20.49
CA ASN A 698 16.43 -56.70 20.34
C ASN A 698 17.86 -57.05 20.78
N THR A 699 17.98 -57.77 21.89
CA THR A 699 19.28 -58.15 22.46
C THR A 699 19.84 -59.43 21.85
N SER A 700 18.99 -60.21 21.20
CA SER A 700 19.34 -61.48 20.54
C SER A 700 19.92 -61.28 19.13
N HIS A 701 19.78 -60.09 18.55
CA HIS A 701 20.34 -59.73 17.24
C HIS A 701 21.86 -59.54 17.34
N LEU A 702 22.61 -60.14 16.40
CA LEU A 702 24.05 -59.92 16.31
C LEU A 702 24.33 -58.55 15.69
N THR A 703 25.25 -57.80 16.29
CA THR A 703 25.73 -56.55 15.73
C THR A 703 26.76 -56.80 14.62
N ARG A 704 27.06 -55.76 13.84
CA ARG A 704 28.06 -55.84 12.77
C ARG A 704 29.43 -56.22 13.31
N GLU A 705 29.81 -55.70 14.48
CA GLU A 705 31.08 -55.92 15.16
C GLU A 705 31.22 -57.37 15.63
N GLU A 706 30.13 -57.94 16.16
CA GLU A 706 30.07 -59.35 16.57
C GLU A 706 30.22 -60.28 15.36
N ILE A 707 29.55 -59.96 14.25
CA ILE A 707 29.67 -60.68 12.98
C ILE A 707 31.10 -60.58 12.44
N GLN A 708 31.70 -59.38 12.45
CA GLN A 708 33.07 -59.16 12.02
C GLN A 708 34.08 -59.95 12.89
N SER A 709 33.86 -60.00 14.21
CA SER A 709 34.67 -60.79 15.13
C SER A 709 34.60 -62.29 14.82
N ALA A 710 33.39 -62.80 14.53
CA ALA A 710 33.19 -64.19 14.11
C ALA A 710 33.89 -64.50 12.78
N ILE A 711 33.78 -63.63 11.78
CA ILE A 711 34.50 -63.78 10.50
C ILE A 711 36.00 -63.85 10.75
N THR A 712 36.54 -62.90 11.50
CA THR A 712 37.98 -62.81 11.79
C THR A 712 38.49 -64.09 12.45
N LYS A 713 37.71 -64.68 13.37
CA LYS A 713 38.05 -65.97 14.01
C LYS A 713 38.11 -67.13 13.03
N VAL A 714 37.11 -67.24 12.13
CA VAL A 714 37.06 -68.31 11.12
C VAL A 714 38.20 -68.15 10.12
N THR A 715 38.43 -66.93 9.64
CA THR A 715 39.50 -66.62 8.69
C THR A 715 40.87 -66.89 9.29
N ALA A 716 41.15 -66.43 10.52
CA ALA A 716 42.40 -66.73 11.20
C ALA A 716 42.59 -68.24 11.48
N ALA A 717 41.51 -69.01 11.68
CA ALA A 717 41.61 -70.46 11.81
C ALA A 717 41.94 -71.13 10.46
N ARG A 718 41.36 -70.64 9.36
CA ARG A 718 41.64 -71.12 8.01
C ARG A 718 43.08 -70.81 7.59
N ASP A 719 43.56 -69.60 7.83
CA ASP A 719 44.92 -69.19 7.52
C ASP A 719 45.93 -70.07 8.28
N ARG A 720 45.69 -70.30 9.58
CA ARG A 720 46.49 -71.25 10.39
C ARG A 720 46.49 -72.66 9.80
N GLN A 721 45.35 -73.15 9.32
CA GLN A 721 45.26 -74.47 8.69
C GLN A 721 46.04 -74.53 7.37
N GLN A 722 45.99 -73.48 6.55
CA GLN A 722 46.74 -73.39 5.30
C GLN A 722 48.24 -73.28 5.54
N LEU A 723 48.67 -72.44 6.48
CA LEU A 723 50.05 -72.34 6.92
C LEU A 723 50.58 -73.67 7.46
N TRP A 724 49.79 -74.40 8.24
CA TRP A 724 50.14 -75.74 8.69
C TRP A 724 50.35 -76.67 7.50
N LYS A 725 49.38 -76.75 6.58
CA LYS A 725 49.46 -77.59 5.37
C LYS A 725 50.69 -77.29 4.53
N ALA A 726 51.03 -76.01 4.32
CA ALA A 726 52.21 -75.60 3.57
C ALA A 726 53.52 -76.04 4.24
N ASN A 727 53.56 -76.07 5.57
CA ASN A 727 54.77 -76.37 6.34
C ASN A 727 54.88 -77.83 6.81
N VAL A 728 53.91 -78.71 6.50
CA VAL A 728 53.94 -80.14 6.91
C VAL A 728 55.22 -80.83 6.45
N SER A 729 55.66 -80.60 5.21
CA SER A 729 56.88 -81.22 4.67
C SER A 729 58.13 -80.83 5.45
N LEU A 730 58.25 -79.55 5.83
CA LEU A 730 59.35 -79.01 6.61
C LEU A 730 59.32 -79.56 8.04
N VAL A 731 58.15 -79.66 8.67
CA VAL A 731 57.98 -80.28 9.99
C VAL A 731 58.39 -81.75 9.96
N ILE A 732 58.00 -82.51 8.93
CA ILE A 732 58.41 -83.92 8.75
C ILE A 732 59.92 -84.02 8.58
N GLN A 733 60.55 -83.15 7.77
CA GLN A 733 62.01 -83.13 7.60
C GLN A 733 62.74 -82.80 8.91
N LEU A 734 62.23 -81.83 9.68
CA LEU A 734 62.79 -81.47 10.99
C LEU A 734 62.68 -82.65 11.96
N GLN A 735 61.52 -83.30 12.03
CA GLN A 735 61.30 -84.50 12.84
C GLN A 735 62.25 -85.63 12.44
N ALA A 736 62.45 -85.87 11.14
CA ALA A 736 63.38 -86.88 10.64
C ALA A 736 64.84 -86.55 11.00
N ARG A 737 65.26 -85.29 10.85
CA ARG A 737 66.60 -84.83 11.23
C ARG A 737 66.84 -84.93 12.73
N MET A 738 65.88 -84.54 13.57
CA MET A 738 65.96 -84.67 15.03
C MET A 738 66.02 -86.14 15.45
N ARG A 739 65.17 -87.01 14.89
CA ARG A 739 65.23 -88.46 15.14
C ARG A 739 66.60 -89.02 14.76
N GLY A 740 67.12 -88.66 13.59
CA GLY A 740 68.46 -89.06 13.14
C GLY A 740 69.59 -88.54 14.05
N PHE A 741 69.50 -87.30 14.52
CA PHE A 741 70.46 -86.72 15.47
C PHE A 741 70.45 -87.49 16.80
N LEU A 742 69.28 -87.76 17.38
CA LEU A 742 69.14 -88.51 18.63
C LEU A 742 69.73 -89.94 18.52
N VAL A 743 69.53 -90.61 17.38
CA VAL A 743 70.13 -91.94 17.14
C VAL A 743 71.65 -91.84 17.05
N ARG A 744 72.18 -90.87 16.29
CA ARG A 744 73.63 -90.65 16.18
C ARG A 744 74.27 -90.29 17.51
N GLN A 745 73.58 -89.51 18.34
CA GLN A 745 74.02 -89.17 19.69
C GLN A 745 74.13 -90.43 20.55
N LYS A 746 73.08 -91.26 20.62
CA LYS A 746 73.12 -92.54 21.36
C LYS A 746 74.22 -93.48 20.85
N PHE A 747 74.40 -93.56 19.53
CA PHE A 747 75.49 -94.34 18.95
C PHE A 747 76.87 -93.79 19.33
N ALA A 748 77.07 -92.47 19.27
CA ALA A 748 78.32 -91.82 19.65
C ALA A 748 78.64 -92.02 21.14
N GLU A 749 77.64 -91.90 22.02
CA GLU A 749 77.77 -92.20 23.45
C GLU A 749 78.18 -93.67 23.68
N ARG A 750 77.52 -94.61 22.99
CA ARG A 750 77.85 -96.05 23.09
C ARG A 750 79.23 -96.38 22.51
N SER A 751 79.59 -95.77 21.38
CA SER A 751 80.90 -95.95 20.73
C SER A 751 82.01 -95.38 21.61
N ARG A 752 81.80 -94.20 22.21
CA ARG A 752 82.74 -93.60 23.17
C ARG A 752 82.89 -94.48 24.40
N PHE A 753 81.80 -94.99 24.97
CA PHE A 753 81.84 -95.95 26.06
C PHE A 753 82.71 -97.17 25.68
N LEU A 754 82.41 -97.82 24.56
CA LEU A 754 83.17 -98.99 24.10
C LEU A 754 84.65 -98.69 23.88
N ARG A 755 84.99 -97.56 23.23
CA ARG A 755 86.39 -97.16 22.98
C ARG A 755 87.16 -96.86 24.27
N THR A 756 86.53 -96.20 25.25
CA THR A 756 87.16 -95.91 26.55
C THR A 756 87.47 -97.19 27.32
N TRP A 757 86.58 -98.19 27.26
CA TRP A 757 86.74 -99.45 27.99
C TRP A 757 87.49 -100.52 27.19
N LEU A 758 87.71 -100.34 25.88
CA LEU A 758 88.40 -101.30 25.01
C LEU A 758 89.82 -101.66 25.50
N PRO A 759 90.68 -100.73 25.95
CA PRO A 759 91.99 -101.08 26.49
C PRO A 759 91.90 -101.97 27.74
N ALA A 760 90.89 -101.76 28.60
CA ALA A 760 90.66 -102.59 29.78
C ALA A 760 90.21 -104.00 29.39
N VAL A 761 89.33 -104.13 28.39
CA VAL A 761 88.90 -105.43 27.84
C VAL A 761 90.08 -106.18 27.19
N ILE A 762 90.89 -105.51 26.38
CA ILE A 762 92.09 -106.10 25.77
C ILE A 762 93.08 -106.56 26.84
N LYS A 763 93.28 -105.76 27.91
CA LYS A 763 94.14 -106.15 29.04
C LYS A 763 93.64 -107.41 29.75
N ILE A 764 92.33 -107.53 29.96
CA ILE A 764 91.71 -108.74 30.53
C ILE A 764 91.89 -109.95 29.59
N GLN A 765 91.74 -109.77 28.28
CA GLN A 765 91.91 -110.84 27.30
C GLN A 765 93.38 -111.29 27.15
N GLY A 766 94.33 -110.35 27.15
CA GLY A 766 95.77 -110.65 27.08
C GLY A 766 96.33 -111.36 28.32
N CYS A 767 95.72 -111.16 29.49
CA CYS A 767 96.03 -111.94 30.70
C CYS A 767 95.59 -113.41 30.65
N ARG A 768 94.89 -113.85 29.59
CA ARG A 768 94.37 -115.22 29.45
C ARG A 768 95.14 -116.07 28.43
N GLU A 769 96.06 -115.47 27.65
CA GLU A 769 96.91 -116.16 26.66
C GLU A 769 98.40 -116.23 27.06
N GLY A 770 98.75 -115.85 28.30
CA GLY A 770 100.02 -116.19 28.95
C GLY A 770 99.74 -116.97 30.22
#